data_AF-A0AAD4GZF1-F1
#
_entry.id   AF-A0AAD4GZF1-F1
#
_cell.length_a   1.000
_cell.length_b   1.000
_cell.length_c   1.000
_cell.angle_alpha   90.00
_cell.angle_beta   90.00
_cell.angle_gamma   90.00
#
_symmetry.space_group_name_H-M   'P 1'
#
loop_
_entity.id
_entity.type
_entity.pdbx_description
1 polymer ?
#
loop_
_entity_poly.entity_id
_entity_poly.type
_entity_poly.pdbx_seq_one_letter_code
_entity_poly.pdbx_strand_id
1 'polypeptide(L)'
;MAAEVATRRCQGVDCDKVAGTLQCPTCLKMGSDSFFCTQDCFKRSWNEHKAVHKTKSNFLTNLFPPKVVSEPDPATGHFNPFPSFQFAGPLRPVYPLSPYRPIPKTIPHPDYAKDGIPRSEQKFVGRHNITILNKEEQEGMRKVCRLAREVLDIAASELKPGVTTDYIDEVVHKACIERESYPSPLNYVHFPKSVCTSINETICHGIPDQRPLEDGDIINIDVTLYHNGFHGDLNETYYVGEKARANADAVRVVETSRECLDMSIALVKPGMLFRDPGNVIEKHAKSRNCSVVKSYCGHGINQLFHCAPNVPHYAKNKAVGTAKPGMCFTIEPMINLGTHRDRTWPDDWTSTTADGALSAQFEHTLLVTEDGVEVLTARLPTSPGGPIPMPVTEDGKDEKNGDTRSLHRVSGVKLGETSPLLGPRSNGNAPHPPSTGAISGLRDPEAEAGETPEDSSQQKAAIEARDKLKYIVPTISIGVFLSALDQTIIMASYGQIGSDLNALNLTSWIATSYFLTLTSFQPLYGKLSDIFGRKACLLWAYAIFGIGCLCCGLAQNIHQLIAARVFQGIGGGGMTTVVSILMSDIVPLRDRGVWQGVINIIYATGSGTGAPLGGILADYIGWRWAFIAQVPLCIMAFVLVTIMLDLPSQEDSHWKTKLRRIDFAGAIVLVGAVLGFLIGLDRGSNVSWTIPITIISLGVSIALFALFIVVEIYFAAEPFAPGHIIFNRTFFASYGCNFFSFGGWLAGLFYIPLYFQAVDGVSATVAGLRLLPSILAGVTGSLFAGYVMRWSGKFYWLTVVAYVLLTVGLTTITLFSGGVTENVIGMILGMVCSAFGNGIGVTSTLISLISNATREDQAMVTACSYLFRSLGSVIGLSLSSTVVQQALRNRLRTALHDSKDIDRIVDGVRESLDFIKTLDPAVAKVVRGCYGWATNKGFTFMIGIVFFAFVSSLFIRESKLTR
;
A
#
# COMPACT_ATOMS: atom_id res chain seq x y z
N MET A 1 -25.80 -2.71 47.25
CA MET A 1 -27.08 -3.13 46.65
C MET A 1 -26.77 -3.59 45.24
N ALA A 2 -27.18 -4.81 44.87
CA ALA A 2 -26.89 -5.41 43.57
C ALA A 2 -27.60 -4.63 42.46
N ALA A 3 -26.89 -4.37 41.36
CA ALA A 3 -27.46 -3.78 40.15
C ALA A 3 -28.50 -4.73 39.55
N GLU A 4 -29.74 -4.25 39.34
CA GLU A 4 -30.77 -4.97 38.62
C GLU A 4 -30.33 -5.21 37.17
N VAL A 5 -30.14 -6.49 36.82
CA VAL A 5 -29.97 -6.93 35.44
C VAL A 5 -31.26 -6.63 34.69
N ALA A 6 -31.21 -5.78 33.67
CA ALA A 6 -32.34 -5.51 32.80
C ALA A 6 -32.93 -6.84 32.26
N THR A 7 -34.16 -7.14 32.64
CA THR A 7 -34.85 -8.39 32.29
C THR A 7 -35.22 -8.39 30.80
N ARG A 8 -34.50 -9.19 30.00
CA ARG A 8 -34.73 -9.34 28.56
C ARG A 8 -36.10 -10.01 28.33
N ARG A 9 -36.88 -9.56 27.35
CA ARG A 9 -38.20 -10.14 27.02
C ARG A 9 -38.09 -11.31 26.03
N CYS A 10 -38.95 -12.31 26.19
CA CYS A 10 -39.05 -13.45 25.29
C CYS A 10 -39.52 -13.01 23.90
N GLN A 11 -38.83 -13.43 22.84
CA GLN A 11 -39.24 -13.17 21.44
C GLN A 11 -40.24 -14.21 20.91
N GLY A 12 -41.05 -14.78 21.80
CA GLY A 12 -42.05 -15.79 21.44
C GLY A 12 -43.32 -15.13 20.93
N VAL A 13 -43.98 -15.75 19.96
CA VAL A 13 -45.28 -15.31 19.45
C VAL A 13 -46.28 -15.35 20.61
N ASP A 14 -46.90 -14.21 20.90
CA ASP A 14 -47.82 -14.00 22.03
C ASP A 14 -47.22 -14.40 23.40
N CYS A 15 -45.96 -14.04 23.67
CA CYS A 15 -45.28 -14.39 24.92
C CYS A 15 -44.69 -13.18 25.65
N ASP A 16 -45.33 -12.80 26.77
CA ASP A 16 -44.89 -11.68 27.63
C ASP A 16 -43.94 -12.10 28.76
N LYS A 17 -43.42 -13.34 28.74
CA LYS A 17 -42.52 -13.84 29.79
C LYS A 17 -41.10 -13.27 29.63
N VAL A 18 -40.37 -13.23 30.75
CA VAL A 18 -38.92 -12.94 30.75
C VAL A 18 -38.19 -14.03 29.96
N ALA A 19 -37.23 -13.62 29.13
CA ALA A 19 -36.46 -14.53 28.31
C ALA A 19 -35.57 -15.44 29.18
N GLY A 20 -35.48 -16.72 28.81
CA GLY A 20 -34.53 -17.66 29.41
C GLY A 20 -33.17 -17.55 28.74
N THR A 21 -32.27 -18.47 29.07
CA THR A 21 -30.95 -18.60 28.42
C THR A 21 -31.01 -19.23 27.02
N LEU A 22 -32.19 -19.68 26.60
CA LEU A 22 -32.38 -20.40 25.35
C LEU A 22 -32.32 -19.44 24.15
N GLN A 23 -31.31 -19.61 23.29
CA GLN A 23 -31.11 -18.83 22.07
C GLN A 23 -31.35 -19.65 20.80
N CYS A 24 -31.72 -18.97 19.71
CA CYS A 24 -31.70 -19.58 18.39
C CYS A 24 -30.25 -19.79 17.91
N PRO A 25 -29.84 -21.03 17.57
CA PRO A 25 -28.46 -21.30 17.10
C PRO A 25 -28.11 -20.59 15.79
N THR A 26 -29.09 -20.36 14.92
CA THR A 26 -28.88 -19.65 13.64
C THR A 26 -28.65 -18.16 13.88
N CYS A 27 -29.43 -17.53 14.74
CA CYS A 27 -29.24 -16.12 15.11
C CYS A 27 -27.91 -15.88 15.83
N LEU A 28 -27.50 -16.81 16.71
CA LEU A 28 -26.19 -16.77 17.36
C LEU A 28 -25.04 -16.80 16.34
N LYS A 29 -25.12 -17.66 15.32
CA LYS A 29 -24.16 -17.69 14.20
C LYS A 29 -24.19 -16.43 13.34
N MET A 30 -25.31 -15.70 13.32
CA MET A 30 -25.50 -14.46 12.56
C MET A 30 -25.22 -13.19 13.38
N GLY A 31 -24.79 -13.32 14.65
CA GLY A 31 -24.55 -12.18 15.54
C GLY A 31 -25.83 -11.41 15.94
N SER A 32 -26.99 -12.06 15.90
CA SER A 32 -28.29 -11.49 16.26
C SER A 32 -28.80 -12.07 17.58
N ASP A 33 -29.19 -11.20 18.50
CA ASP A 33 -29.73 -11.60 19.80
C ASP A 33 -31.20 -12.03 19.69
N SER A 34 -31.46 -13.32 19.93
CA SER A 34 -32.82 -13.87 20.01
C SER A 34 -32.93 -14.87 21.14
N PHE A 35 -33.80 -14.58 22.11
CA PHE A 35 -33.95 -15.34 23.35
C PHE A 35 -35.40 -15.75 23.58
N PHE A 36 -35.59 -16.97 24.10
CA PHE A 36 -36.89 -17.57 24.35
C PHE A 36 -37.00 -18.07 25.80
N CYS A 37 -38.19 -17.98 26.39
CA CYS A 37 -38.41 -18.38 27.79
C CYS A 37 -38.32 -19.90 28.00
N THR A 38 -38.73 -20.71 27.02
CA THR A 38 -38.71 -22.18 27.09
C THR A 38 -38.56 -22.79 25.70
N GLN A 39 -38.17 -24.07 25.64
CA GLN A 39 -38.05 -24.84 24.39
C GLN A 39 -39.38 -24.93 23.63
N ASP A 40 -40.51 -25.04 24.34
CA ASP A 40 -41.83 -25.10 23.71
C ASP A 40 -42.25 -23.75 23.11
N CYS A 41 -41.88 -22.65 23.78
CA CYS A 41 -42.07 -21.30 23.25
C CYS A 41 -41.24 -21.07 21.97
N PHE A 42 -40.01 -21.57 21.94
CA PHE A 42 -39.19 -21.56 20.72
C PHE A 42 -39.82 -22.37 19.58
N LYS A 43 -40.28 -23.60 19.86
CA LYS A 43 -40.89 -24.48 18.86
C LYS A 43 -42.18 -23.90 18.26
N ARG A 44 -43.07 -23.34 19.09
CA ARG A 44 -44.32 -22.71 18.58
C ARG A 44 -44.02 -21.49 17.71
N SER A 45 -42.99 -20.74 18.08
CA SER A 45 -42.61 -19.49 17.43
C SER A 45 -41.72 -19.70 16.20
N TRP A 46 -41.28 -20.93 15.94
CA TRP A 46 -40.28 -21.24 14.91
C TRP A 46 -40.73 -20.84 13.49
N ASN A 47 -42.00 -21.03 13.15
CA ASN A 47 -42.49 -20.74 11.81
C ASN A 47 -42.47 -19.25 11.46
N GLU A 48 -42.66 -18.38 12.45
CA GLU A 48 -42.55 -16.92 12.31
C GLU A 48 -41.09 -16.46 12.49
N HIS A 49 -40.38 -17.01 13.47
CA HIS A 49 -38.98 -16.66 13.74
C HIS A 49 -38.04 -16.99 12.57
N LYS A 50 -38.25 -18.12 11.87
CA LYS A 50 -37.45 -18.49 10.69
C LYS A 50 -37.62 -17.52 9.51
N ALA A 51 -38.66 -16.69 9.50
CA ALA A 51 -38.82 -15.64 8.49
C ALA A 51 -37.70 -14.59 8.61
N VAL A 52 -37.22 -14.32 9.83
CA VAL A 52 -36.06 -13.45 10.10
C VAL A 52 -34.79 -13.96 9.41
N HIS A 53 -34.69 -15.29 9.23
CA HIS A 53 -33.57 -15.92 8.55
C HIS A 53 -33.67 -15.78 7.02
N LYS A 54 -34.90 -15.68 6.48
CA LYS A 54 -35.14 -15.49 5.04
C LYS A 54 -34.85 -14.06 4.58
N THR A 55 -35.13 -13.05 5.41
CA THR A 55 -34.99 -11.63 5.02
C THR A 55 -33.54 -11.19 4.81
N LYS A 56 -32.55 -11.91 5.37
CA LYS A 56 -31.10 -11.64 5.16
C LYS A 56 -30.41 -12.62 4.20
N SER A 57 -31.14 -13.62 3.67
CA SER A 57 -30.63 -14.65 2.75
C SER A 57 -31.19 -14.47 1.34
N ASN A 58 -31.27 -13.23 0.85
CA ASN A 58 -31.61 -12.96 -0.54
C ASN A 58 -30.33 -12.69 -1.36
N PHE A 59 -30.24 -13.33 -2.52
CA PHE A 59 -29.19 -13.11 -3.52
C PHE A 59 -29.04 -11.61 -3.90
N LEU A 60 -30.14 -10.85 -3.86
CA LEU A 60 -30.16 -9.39 -4.07
C LEU A 60 -29.45 -8.58 -2.97
N THR A 61 -29.49 -9.02 -1.71
CA THR A 61 -28.74 -8.39 -0.59
C THR A 61 -27.23 -8.65 -0.65
N ASN A 62 -26.76 -9.62 -1.46
CA ASN A 62 -25.34 -9.83 -1.73
C ASN A 62 -24.84 -8.98 -2.92
N LEU A 63 -25.73 -8.61 -3.86
CA LEU A 63 -25.40 -7.64 -4.92
C LEU A 63 -25.37 -6.19 -4.40
N PHE A 64 -26.22 -5.90 -3.42
CA PHE A 64 -26.26 -4.62 -2.72
C PHE A 64 -26.23 -4.91 -1.23
N PRO A 65 -25.05 -5.04 -0.59
CA PRO A 65 -25.00 -5.08 0.86
C PRO A 65 -25.77 -3.87 1.36
N PRO A 66 -26.80 -4.04 2.22
CA PRO A 66 -27.52 -2.91 2.76
C PRO A 66 -26.46 -1.98 3.36
N LYS A 67 -26.50 -0.69 3.00
CA LYS A 67 -25.70 0.32 3.70
C LYS A 67 -25.92 0.03 5.17
N VAL A 68 -24.86 -0.32 5.89
CA VAL A 68 -24.94 -0.42 7.35
C VAL A 68 -25.07 1.04 7.78
N VAL A 69 -26.32 1.50 7.85
CA VAL A 69 -26.65 2.84 8.30
C VAL A 69 -26.51 2.78 9.82
N SER A 70 -25.67 3.64 10.35
CA SER A 70 -25.66 3.86 11.79
C SER A 70 -26.95 4.58 12.15
N GLU A 71 -27.85 3.87 12.82
CA GLU A 71 -29.09 4.47 13.31
C GLU A 71 -28.85 5.03 14.72
N PRO A 72 -29.30 6.26 15.01
CA PRO A 72 -29.35 6.80 16.36
C PRO A 72 -30.10 5.88 17.31
N ASP A 73 -29.51 5.66 18.49
CA ASP A 73 -30.18 5.06 19.62
C ASP A 73 -31.44 5.89 19.94
N PRO A 74 -32.64 5.28 19.97
CA PRO A 74 -33.88 6.04 20.15
C PRO A 74 -34.01 6.76 21.50
N ALA A 75 -33.30 6.31 22.53
CA ALA A 75 -33.37 6.88 23.88
C ALA A 75 -32.40 8.05 24.07
N THR A 76 -31.21 7.94 23.49
CA THR A 76 -30.12 8.93 23.67
C THR A 76 -29.91 9.83 22.46
N GLY A 77 -30.38 9.42 21.28
CA GLY A 77 -30.05 10.07 20.00
C GLY A 77 -28.60 9.84 19.56
N HIS A 78 -27.81 9.06 20.33
CA HIS A 78 -26.42 8.83 20.05
C HIS A 78 -26.20 7.69 19.06
N PHE A 79 -25.10 7.73 18.29
CA PHE A 79 -24.76 6.66 17.34
C PHE A 79 -23.25 6.51 17.15
N ASN A 80 -22.83 5.37 16.61
CA ASN A 80 -21.46 5.14 16.16
C ASN A 80 -21.39 5.35 14.64
N PRO A 81 -20.74 6.40 14.10
CA PRO A 81 -20.70 6.66 12.66
C PRO A 81 -20.00 5.58 11.83
N PHE A 82 -19.29 4.63 12.46
CA PHE A 82 -18.49 3.60 11.80
C PHE A 82 -18.92 2.18 12.22
N PRO A 83 -20.18 1.77 11.98
CA PRO A 83 -20.72 0.49 12.49
C PRO A 83 -20.05 -0.74 11.85
N SER A 84 -19.43 -0.59 10.68
CA SER A 84 -18.69 -1.66 9.99
C SER A 84 -17.19 -1.67 10.27
N PHE A 85 -16.68 -0.70 11.03
CA PHE A 85 -15.27 -0.67 11.38
C PHE A 85 -14.98 -1.68 12.50
N GLN A 86 -13.93 -2.47 12.32
CA GLN A 86 -13.50 -3.44 13.31
C GLN A 86 -12.60 -2.74 14.34
N PHE A 87 -13.17 -2.30 15.45
CA PHE A 87 -12.40 -1.71 16.56
C PHE A 87 -11.51 -2.75 17.24
N ALA A 88 -10.32 -2.36 17.67
CA ALA A 88 -9.38 -3.25 18.36
C ALA A 88 -9.79 -3.54 19.81
N GLY A 89 -10.24 -2.51 20.53
CA GLY A 89 -10.71 -2.58 21.91
C GLY A 89 -12.23 -2.38 22.07
N PRO A 90 -12.71 -2.23 23.31
CA PRO A 90 -14.12 -2.03 23.62
C PRO A 90 -14.65 -0.61 23.33
N LEU A 91 -13.80 0.42 23.20
CA LEU A 91 -14.25 1.80 22.99
C LEU A 91 -14.96 1.99 21.65
N ARG A 92 -16.01 2.80 21.66
CA ARG A 92 -16.77 3.19 20.48
C ARG A 92 -16.99 4.71 20.48
N PRO A 93 -16.93 5.36 19.31
CA PRO A 93 -17.24 6.78 19.22
C PRO A 93 -18.73 7.03 19.47
N VAL A 94 -19.05 8.11 20.18
CA VAL A 94 -20.42 8.50 20.54
C VAL A 94 -20.76 9.85 19.89
N TYR A 95 -21.50 9.77 18.79
CA TYR A 95 -21.95 10.92 17.97
C TYR A 95 -23.42 11.22 18.22
N PRO A 96 -23.95 12.41 17.85
CA PRO A 96 -23.26 13.51 17.19
C PRO A 96 -22.26 14.22 18.11
N LEU A 97 -21.13 14.63 17.55
CA LEU A 97 -20.24 15.56 18.24
C LEU A 97 -20.97 16.89 18.46
N SER A 98 -20.66 17.58 19.55
CA SER A 98 -21.20 18.94 19.72
C SER A 98 -20.65 19.88 18.63
N PRO A 99 -21.39 20.95 18.28
CA PRO A 99 -20.99 21.89 17.24
C PRO A 99 -19.65 22.59 17.53
N TYR A 100 -19.08 23.16 16.47
CA TYR A 100 -17.90 24.04 16.58
C TYR A 100 -18.14 25.19 17.57
N ARG A 101 -17.22 25.36 18.52
CA ARG A 101 -17.26 26.44 19.52
C ARG A 101 -16.53 27.68 18.98
N PRO A 102 -17.19 28.86 18.90
CA PRO A 102 -16.65 30.03 18.22
C PRO A 102 -15.55 30.73 19.02
N ILE A 103 -14.49 31.16 18.33
CA ILE A 103 -13.42 31.97 18.90
C ILE A 103 -13.67 33.47 18.65
N PRO A 104 -13.53 34.36 19.66
CA PRO A 104 -13.58 35.80 19.45
C PRO A 104 -12.52 36.30 18.46
N LYS A 105 -12.92 37.19 17.54
CA LYS A 105 -12.03 37.78 16.52
C LYS A 105 -10.87 38.60 17.09
N THR A 106 -10.95 39.00 18.35
CA THR A 106 -9.90 39.75 19.07
C THR A 106 -8.70 38.88 19.40
N ILE A 107 -8.87 37.56 19.51
CA ILE A 107 -7.78 36.62 19.79
C ILE A 107 -6.99 36.39 18.49
N PRO A 108 -5.65 36.45 18.50
CA PRO A 108 -4.83 36.09 17.35
C PRO A 108 -5.08 34.65 16.91
N HIS A 109 -5.28 34.44 15.60
CA HIS A 109 -5.54 33.11 15.04
C HIS A 109 -4.32 32.60 14.27
N PRO A 110 -3.97 31.31 14.37
CA PRO A 110 -2.99 30.69 13.49
C PRO A 110 -3.52 30.59 12.05
N ASP A 111 -2.64 30.37 11.08
CA ASP A 111 -2.97 30.44 9.65
C ASP A 111 -3.96 29.36 9.18
N TYR A 112 -4.04 28.24 9.89
CA TYR A 112 -4.98 27.15 9.64
C TYR A 112 -6.35 27.35 10.27
N ALA A 113 -6.55 28.32 11.16
CA ALA A 113 -7.80 28.43 11.94
C ALA A 113 -9.08 28.50 11.08
N LYS A 114 -8.96 29.05 9.86
CA LYS A 114 -10.10 29.25 8.96
C LYS A 114 -10.46 28.01 8.12
N ASP A 115 -9.47 27.32 7.57
CA ASP A 115 -9.68 26.27 6.57
C ASP A 115 -8.98 24.96 6.89
N GLY A 116 -8.34 24.88 8.05
CA GLY A 116 -7.63 23.73 8.56
C GLY A 116 -6.32 23.40 7.87
N ILE A 117 -5.75 24.31 7.09
CA ILE A 117 -4.52 24.05 6.33
C ILE A 117 -3.34 24.84 6.94
N PRO A 118 -2.39 24.19 7.64
CA PRO A 118 -1.22 24.86 8.23
C PRO A 118 -0.16 25.15 7.17
N ARG A 119 -0.37 26.22 6.39
CA ARG A 119 0.50 26.60 5.27
C ARG A 119 1.88 27.06 5.73
N SER A 120 1.91 27.72 6.88
CA SER A 120 3.13 28.15 7.57
C SER A 120 4.06 26.95 7.76
N GLU A 121 3.56 25.87 8.35
CA GLU A 121 4.28 24.61 8.58
C GLU A 121 4.66 23.91 7.28
N GLN A 122 3.73 23.83 6.31
CA GLN A 122 3.97 23.18 5.01
C GLN A 122 5.16 23.77 4.24
N LYS A 123 5.49 25.06 4.44
CA LYS A 123 6.68 25.69 3.83
C LYS A 123 8.00 25.19 4.44
N PHE A 124 7.97 24.66 5.66
CA PHE A 124 9.14 24.19 6.39
C PHE A 124 9.23 22.65 6.45
N VAL A 125 8.21 21.92 5.97
CA VAL A 125 8.26 20.46 5.82
C VAL A 125 9.47 20.07 4.95
N GLY A 126 10.38 19.29 5.54
CA GLY A 126 11.62 18.83 4.89
C GLY A 126 12.86 19.71 5.14
N ARG A 127 12.74 20.85 5.83
CA ARG A 127 13.90 21.63 6.28
C ARG A 127 14.40 21.08 7.62
N HIS A 128 15.66 20.68 7.69
CA HIS A 128 16.34 20.27 8.93
C HIS A 128 16.80 21.45 9.80
N ASN A 129 16.42 22.68 9.46
CA ASN A 129 16.86 23.85 10.19
C ASN A 129 16.02 24.02 11.45
N ILE A 130 16.62 23.71 12.59
CA ILE A 130 15.97 23.87 13.91
C ILE A 130 16.14 25.33 14.33
N THR A 131 15.03 25.99 14.63
CA THR A 131 15.02 27.38 15.08
C THR A 131 15.68 27.51 16.45
N ILE A 132 16.57 28.50 16.58
CA ILE A 132 17.12 28.94 17.87
C ILE A 132 16.41 30.25 18.21
N LEU A 133 15.63 30.24 19.29
CA LEU A 133 14.84 31.39 19.71
C LEU A 133 15.72 32.45 20.36
N ASN A 134 15.45 33.70 20.05
CA ASN A 134 16.04 34.83 20.76
C ASN A 134 15.37 35.02 22.14
N LYS A 135 15.86 35.97 22.95
CA LYS A 135 15.38 36.16 24.33
C LYS A 135 13.90 36.58 24.42
N GLU A 136 13.42 37.41 23.50
CA GLU A 136 12.01 37.82 23.46
C GLU A 136 11.10 36.65 23.07
N GLU A 137 11.52 35.86 22.09
CA GLU A 137 10.81 34.64 21.67
C GLU A 137 10.78 33.59 22.80
N GLN A 138 11.87 33.45 23.56
CA GLN A 138 11.90 32.57 24.74
C GLN A 138 10.91 33.01 25.82
N GLU A 139 10.76 34.31 26.08
CA GLU A 139 9.73 34.83 27.00
C GLU A 139 8.31 34.59 26.47
N GLY A 140 8.11 34.70 25.15
CA GLY A 140 6.87 34.31 24.48
C GLY A 140 6.51 32.84 24.76
N MET A 141 7.48 31.94 24.56
CA MET A 141 7.35 30.52 24.87
C MET A 141 7.04 30.25 26.35
N ARG A 142 7.76 30.89 27.28
CA ARG A 142 7.49 30.77 28.73
C ARG A 142 6.05 31.16 29.06
N LYS A 143 5.57 32.27 28.48
CA LYS A 143 4.21 32.76 28.72
C LYS A 143 3.15 31.78 28.22
N VAL A 144 3.24 31.34 26.95
CA VAL A 144 2.21 30.43 26.39
C VAL A 144 2.23 29.07 27.08
N CYS A 145 3.41 28.54 27.43
CA CYS A 145 3.54 27.26 28.13
C CYS A 145 2.96 27.31 29.55
N ARG A 146 3.17 28.41 30.30
CA ARG A 146 2.52 28.61 31.60
C ARG A 146 1.00 28.65 31.47
N LEU A 147 0.47 29.36 30.47
CA LEU A 147 -0.97 29.42 30.22
C LEU A 147 -1.53 28.03 29.85
N ALA A 148 -0.81 27.25 29.03
CA ALA A 148 -1.20 25.90 28.67
C ALA A 148 -1.26 24.97 29.90
N ARG A 149 -0.28 25.05 30.81
CA ARG A 149 -0.31 24.33 32.10
C ARG A 149 -1.52 24.69 32.94
N GLU A 150 -1.85 25.97 33.06
CA GLU A 150 -3.04 26.39 33.80
C GLU A 150 -4.33 25.82 33.18
N VAL A 151 -4.44 25.78 31.85
CA VAL A 151 -5.59 25.20 31.15
C VAL A 151 -5.68 23.70 31.39
N LEU A 152 -4.57 22.96 31.32
CA LEU A 152 -4.54 21.54 31.63
C LEU A 152 -4.93 21.27 33.09
N ASP A 153 -4.47 22.09 34.04
CA ASP A 153 -4.85 21.99 35.46
C ASP A 153 -6.35 22.17 35.68
N ILE A 154 -6.95 23.16 34.99
CA ILE A 154 -8.40 23.39 35.04
C ILE A 154 -9.15 22.18 34.48
N ALA A 155 -8.75 21.68 33.30
CA ALA A 155 -9.38 20.51 32.67
C ALA A 155 -9.26 19.25 33.55
N ALA A 156 -8.09 19.00 34.13
CA ALA A 156 -7.84 17.87 35.00
C ALA A 156 -8.66 17.93 36.30
N SER A 157 -8.94 19.14 36.82
CA SER A 157 -9.74 19.31 38.05
C SER A 157 -11.22 18.93 37.88
N GLU A 158 -11.69 18.86 36.64
CA GLU A 158 -13.06 18.48 36.29
C GLU A 158 -13.25 16.96 36.10
N LEU A 159 -12.16 16.19 36.09
CA LEU A 159 -12.20 14.74 35.85
C LEU A 159 -12.90 13.99 36.99
N LYS A 160 -14.01 13.34 36.66
CA LYS A 160 -14.76 12.42 37.52
C LYS A 160 -15.62 11.47 36.69
N PRO A 161 -15.96 10.27 37.19
CA PRO A 161 -16.92 9.39 36.53
C PRO A 161 -18.23 10.12 36.19
N GLY A 162 -18.76 9.86 35.00
CA GLY A 162 -20.00 10.44 34.47
C GLY A 162 -19.80 11.72 33.63
N VAL A 163 -18.65 12.38 33.70
CA VAL A 163 -18.32 13.53 32.83
C VAL A 163 -17.94 13.04 31.43
N THR A 164 -18.37 13.73 30.38
CA THR A 164 -18.02 13.42 28.98
C THR A 164 -16.74 14.13 28.55
N THR A 165 -16.00 13.58 27.59
CA THR A 165 -14.85 14.29 27.01
C THR A 165 -15.26 15.55 26.27
N ASP A 166 -16.45 15.61 25.68
CA ASP A 166 -16.99 16.85 25.10
C ASP A 166 -17.20 17.98 26.13
N TYR A 167 -17.42 17.65 27.41
CA TYR A 167 -17.47 18.66 28.47
C TYR A 167 -16.06 19.13 28.84
N ILE A 168 -15.07 18.22 28.86
CA ILE A 168 -13.66 18.61 29.02
C ILE A 168 -13.22 19.54 27.88
N ASP A 169 -13.65 19.28 26.64
CA ASP A 169 -13.43 20.20 25.51
C ASP A 169 -14.04 21.58 25.74
N GLU A 170 -15.26 21.65 26.29
CA GLU A 170 -15.89 22.93 26.65
C GLU A 170 -15.09 23.70 27.70
N VAL A 171 -14.64 22.99 28.74
CA VAL A 171 -13.83 23.55 29.83
C VAL A 171 -12.51 24.11 29.29
N VAL A 172 -11.80 23.33 28.47
CA VAL A 172 -10.54 23.75 27.83
C VAL A 172 -10.78 24.94 26.90
N HIS A 173 -11.81 24.87 26.06
CA HIS A 173 -12.17 25.96 25.17
C HIS A 173 -12.37 27.27 25.94
N LYS A 174 -13.22 27.25 26.96
CA LYS A 174 -13.51 28.42 27.79
C LYS A 174 -12.25 28.95 28.49
N ALA A 175 -11.43 28.06 29.06
CA ALA A 175 -10.19 28.44 29.74
C ALA A 175 -9.16 29.07 28.78
N CYS A 176 -9.12 28.66 27.51
CA CYS A 176 -8.33 29.29 26.46
C CYS A 176 -8.83 30.70 26.13
N ILE A 177 -10.15 30.88 25.97
CA ILE A 177 -10.75 32.20 25.67
C ILE A 177 -10.50 33.20 26.80
N GLU A 178 -10.66 32.78 28.06
CA GLU A 178 -10.39 33.62 29.24
C GLU A 178 -8.93 34.10 29.32
N ARG A 179 -8.03 33.37 28.67
CA ARG A 179 -6.59 33.69 28.57
C ARG A 179 -6.21 34.38 27.26
N GLU A 180 -7.20 34.86 26.51
CA GLU A 180 -7.02 35.48 25.19
C GLU A 180 -6.15 34.61 24.26
N SER A 181 -6.37 33.29 24.30
CA SER A 181 -5.56 32.30 23.59
C SER A 181 -6.44 31.44 22.69
N TYR A 182 -5.90 31.05 21.54
CA TYR A 182 -6.56 30.16 20.59
C TYR A 182 -6.20 28.70 20.94
N PRO A 183 -7.17 27.77 21.06
CA PRO A 183 -6.86 26.35 21.26
C PRO A 183 -6.31 25.76 19.95
N SER A 184 -5.01 25.48 19.89
CA SER A 184 -4.32 25.11 18.64
C SER A 184 -4.91 23.90 17.92
N PRO A 185 -5.39 22.84 18.59
CA PRO A 185 -6.00 21.70 17.90
C PRO A 185 -7.24 22.09 17.10
N LEU A 186 -7.95 23.16 17.50
CA LEU A 186 -9.20 23.53 16.86
C LEU A 186 -8.99 23.86 15.38
N ASN A 187 -9.62 23.05 14.53
CA ASN A 187 -9.51 23.07 13.07
C ASN A 187 -8.10 22.77 12.53
N TYR A 188 -7.09 22.42 13.33
CA TYR A 188 -5.79 22.02 12.82
C TYR A 188 -5.92 20.74 11.99
N VAL A 189 -5.60 20.77 10.70
CA VAL A 189 -5.83 19.66 9.74
C VAL A 189 -7.27 19.13 9.78
N HIS A 190 -8.23 20.01 10.06
CA HIS A 190 -9.66 19.70 10.25
C HIS A 190 -10.00 18.90 11.52
N PHE A 191 -9.15 18.91 12.55
CA PHE A 191 -9.52 18.39 13.87
C PHE A 191 -10.69 19.20 14.45
N PRO A 192 -11.78 18.55 14.93
CA PRO A 192 -13.04 19.25 15.19
C PRO A 192 -13.14 19.93 16.56
N LYS A 193 -12.17 19.73 17.46
CA LYS A 193 -12.27 20.08 18.89
C LYS A 193 -11.08 20.93 19.36
N SER A 194 -11.21 21.54 20.52
CA SER A 194 -10.22 22.44 21.14
C SER A 194 -9.11 21.70 21.88
N VAL A 195 -9.31 20.42 22.19
CA VAL A 195 -8.40 19.57 22.96
C VAL A 195 -8.43 18.14 22.40
N CYS A 196 -7.33 17.40 22.54
CA CYS A 196 -7.31 15.96 22.31
C CYS A 196 -7.57 15.23 23.64
N THR A 197 -8.47 14.24 23.64
CA THR A 197 -8.76 13.39 24.82
C THR A 197 -8.66 11.92 24.45
N SER A 198 -7.66 11.23 24.99
CA SER A 198 -7.38 9.83 24.63
C SER A 198 -7.67 8.91 25.81
N ILE A 199 -8.77 8.15 25.72
CA ILE A 199 -9.23 7.25 26.78
C ILE A 199 -8.67 5.84 26.54
N ASN A 200 -8.22 5.16 27.59
CA ASN A 200 -7.86 3.73 27.63
C ASN A 200 -6.95 3.25 26.49
N GLU A 201 -7.49 2.58 25.47
CA GLU A 201 -6.71 2.08 24.32
C GLU A 201 -6.34 3.15 23.30
N THR A 202 -6.80 4.39 23.48
CA THR A 202 -6.44 5.52 22.62
C THR A 202 -5.05 6.03 22.98
N ILE A 203 -4.13 5.95 22.02
CA ILE A 203 -2.73 6.36 22.17
C ILE A 203 -2.64 7.89 22.22
N CYS A 204 -3.16 8.55 21.18
CA CYS A 204 -3.15 10.00 21.03
C CYS A 204 -4.26 10.44 20.05
N HIS A 205 -4.47 11.76 19.97
CA HIS A 205 -5.40 12.41 19.02
C HIS A 205 -6.87 11.96 19.13
N GLY A 206 -7.30 11.43 20.28
CA GLY A 206 -8.71 11.10 20.49
C GLY A 206 -9.60 12.34 20.41
N ILE A 207 -10.68 12.26 19.62
CA ILE A 207 -11.65 13.35 19.48
C ILE A 207 -12.60 13.36 20.69
N PRO A 208 -12.73 14.47 21.43
CA PRO A 208 -13.77 14.65 22.45
C PRO A 208 -15.18 14.36 21.91
N ASP A 209 -15.91 13.49 22.61
CA ASP A 209 -17.23 13.00 22.23
C ASP A 209 -18.19 12.89 23.42
N GLN A 210 -19.39 12.37 23.17
CA GLN A 210 -20.45 12.30 24.17
C GLN A 210 -20.36 11.05 25.08
N ARG A 211 -19.26 10.28 25.05
CA ARG A 211 -19.07 9.12 25.95
C ARG A 211 -18.80 9.61 27.37
N PRO A 212 -19.62 9.22 28.38
CA PRO A 212 -19.28 9.48 29.78
C PRO A 212 -18.07 8.66 30.22
N LEU A 213 -17.16 9.27 30.96
CA LEU A 213 -16.03 8.59 31.58
C LEU A 213 -16.51 7.64 32.67
N GLU A 214 -15.93 6.45 32.73
CA GLU A 214 -16.29 5.41 33.69
C GLU A 214 -15.25 5.33 34.83
N ASP A 215 -15.69 4.91 36.02
CA ASP A 215 -14.78 4.57 37.11
C ASP A 215 -13.96 3.33 36.72
N GLY A 216 -12.67 3.52 36.47
CA GLY A 216 -11.79 2.53 35.85
C GLY A 216 -11.06 3.02 34.61
N ASP A 217 -11.55 4.11 33.98
CA ASP A 217 -10.90 4.69 32.81
C ASP A 217 -9.58 5.40 33.18
N ILE A 218 -8.63 5.39 32.25
CA ILE A 218 -7.53 6.37 32.21
C ILE A 218 -7.75 7.29 31.01
N ILE A 219 -7.37 8.56 31.14
CA ILE A 219 -7.54 9.58 30.10
C ILE A 219 -6.31 10.47 29.99
N ASN A 220 -5.72 10.54 28.80
CA ASN A 220 -4.80 11.60 28.42
C ASN A 220 -5.59 12.85 28.00
N ILE A 221 -5.29 14.00 28.61
CA ILE A 221 -5.77 15.31 28.17
C ILE A 221 -4.57 16.08 27.59
N ASP A 222 -4.68 16.43 26.32
CA ASP A 222 -3.59 17.02 25.54
C ASP A 222 -3.98 18.42 25.06
N VAL A 223 -3.29 19.41 25.62
CA VAL A 223 -3.63 20.83 25.58
C VAL A 223 -2.53 21.60 24.87
N THR A 224 -2.89 22.20 23.73
CA THR A 224 -2.02 23.15 23.05
C THR A 224 -2.68 24.52 22.93
N LEU A 225 -1.99 25.58 23.34
CA LEU A 225 -2.46 26.96 23.19
C LEU A 225 -1.64 27.71 22.16
N TYR A 226 -2.27 28.61 21.41
CA TYR A 226 -1.64 29.65 20.62
C TYR A 226 -1.89 31.02 21.25
N HIS A 227 -0.82 31.66 21.72
CA HIS A 227 -0.89 32.95 22.38
C HIS A 227 0.21 33.87 21.87
N ASN A 228 -0.17 35.07 21.40
CA ASN A 228 0.75 36.10 20.91
C ASN A 228 1.80 35.60 19.90
N GLY A 229 1.44 34.67 19.02
CA GLY A 229 2.33 34.20 17.96
C GLY A 229 3.06 32.89 18.26
N PHE A 230 2.91 32.31 19.46
CA PHE A 230 3.61 31.09 19.87
C PHE A 230 2.64 29.99 20.29
N HIS A 231 3.04 28.74 20.07
CA HIS A 231 2.36 27.54 20.56
C HIS A 231 3.03 27.03 21.84
N GLY A 232 2.24 26.56 22.80
CA GLY A 232 2.72 25.87 23.99
C GLY A 232 1.92 24.59 24.19
N ASP A 233 2.63 23.47 24.35
CA ASP A 233 2.06 22.13 24.30
C ASP A 233 2.47 21.28 25.50
N LEU A 234 1.50 20.51 26.01
CA LEU A 234 1.70 19.56 27.09
C LEU A 234 0.49 18.64 27.20
N ASN A 235 0.74 17.46 27.77
CA ASN A 235 -0.31 16.53 28.09
C ASN A 235 0.05 15.65 29.30
N GLU A 236 -0.99 15.08 29.90
CA GLU A 236 -0.83 14.14 31.00
C GLU A 236 -1.97 13.12 31.00
N THR A 237 -1.62 11.90 31.39
CA THR A 237 -2.62 10.84 31.63
C THR A 237 -3.08 10.84 33.09
N TYR A 238 -4.40 10.82 33.30
CA TYR A 238 -5.08 10.85 34.59
C TYR A 238 -5.93 9.61 34.83
N TYR A 239 -6.09 9.25 36.11
CA TYR A 239 -6.96 8.16 36.57
C TYR A 239 -8.38 8.68 36.81
N VAL A 240 -9.40 8.00 36.25
CA VAL A 240 -10.82 8.32 36.49
C VAL A 240 -11.40 7.37 37.53
N GLY A 241 -11.67 7.91 38.72
CA GLY A 241 -12.25 7.17 39.85
C GLY A 241 -11.24 6.26 40.59
N GLU A 242 -11.72 5.55 41.60
CA GLU A 242 -10.89 4.71 42.47
C GLU A 242 -10.50 3.39 41.81
N LYS A 243 -11.32 2.85 40.90
CA LYS A 243 -10.99 1.59 40.20
C LYS A 243 -9.80 1.75 39.28
N ALA A 244 -9.65 2.90 38.63
CA ALA A 244 -8.49 3.19 37.80
C ALA A 244 -7.20 3.20 38.63
N ARG A 245 -7.25 3.79 39.84
CA ARG A 245 -6.13 3.84 40.78
C ARG A 245 -5.81 2.47 41.39
N ALA A 246 -6.81 1.61 41.57
CA ALA A 246 -6.63 0.25 42.08
C ALA A 246 -6.17 -0.76 41.01
N ASN A 247 -6.27 -0.41 39.72
CA ASN A 247 -5.90 -1.28 38.62
C ASN A 247 -4.38 -1.28 38.38
N ALA A 248 -3.71 -2.38 38.75
CA ALA A 248 -2.26 -2.51 38.62
C ALA A 248 -1.72 -2.32 37.19
N ASP A 249 -2.49 -2.67 36.16
CA ASP A 249 -2.10 -2.47 34.76
C ASP A 249 -2.22 -1.00 34.33
N ALA A 250 -3.28 -0.32 34.76
CA ALA A 250 -3.47 1.11 34.52
C ALA A 250 -2.36 1.92 35.23
N VAL A 251 -2.08 1.63 36.50
CA VAL A 251 -0.99 2.29 37.24
C VAL A 251 0.36 2.00 36.60
N ARG A 252 0.59 0.75 36.16
CA ARG A 252 1.86 0.38 35.51
C ARG A 252 2.10 1.20 34.25
N VAL A 253 1.13 1.28 33.32
CA VAL A 253 1.34 1.99 32.05
C VAL A 253 1.46 3.50 32.24
N VAL A 254 0.63 4.10 33.12
CA VAL A 254 0.63 5.55 33.40
C VAL A 254 1.95 5.96 34.06
N GLU A 255 2.36 5.30 35.15
CA GLU A 255 3.60 5.67 35.82
C GLU A 255 4.84 5.34 34.98
N THR A 256 4.81 4.28 34.17
CA THR A 256 5.91 4.00 33.24
C THR A 256 6.07 5.11 32.20
N SER A 257 4.97 5.66 31.66
CA SER A 257 5.04 6.80 30.73
C SER A 257 5.60 8.07 31.40
N ARG A 258 5.15 8.37 32.62
CA ARG A 258 5.67 9.50 33.43
C ARG A 258 7.17 9.36 33.71
N GLU A 259 7.59 8.19 34.20
CA GLU A 259 8.99 7.89 34.51
C GLU A 259 9.87 7.97 33.24
N CYS A 260 9.37 7.48 32.10
CA CYS A 260 10.05 7.61 30.80
C CYS A 260 10.28 9.07 30.40
N LEU A 261 9.29 9.95 30.62
CA LEU A 261 9.43 11.38 30.36
C LEU A 261 10.49 12.01 31.27
N ASP A 262 10.39 11.79 32.58
CA ASP A 262 11.32 12.34 33.58
C ASP A 262 12.77 11.94 33.29
N MET A 263 13.00 10.66 32.99
CA MET A 263 14.32 10.15 32.63
C MET A 263 14.85 10.74 31.33
N SER A 264 13.97 11.06 30.38
CA SER A 264 14.37 11.69 29.10
C SER A 264 14.72 13.15 29.28
N ILE A 265 13.95 13.89 30.08
CA ILE A 265 14.22 15.30 30.42
C ILE A 265 15.58 15.42 31.10
N ALA A 266 15.94 14.48 31.98
CA ALA A 266 17.24 14.47 32.65
C ALA A 266 18.46 14.37 31.70
N LEU A 267 18.26 13.94 30.45
CA LEU A 267 19.30 13.93 29.42
C LEU A 267 19.47 15.28 28.72
N VAL A 268 18.47 16.15 28.77
CA VAL A 268 18.41 17.36 27.94
C VAL A 268 19.40 18.39 28.44
N LYS A 269 20.41 18.62 27.60
CA LYS A 269 21.43 19.66 27.74
C LYS A 269 22.04 19.93 26.36
N PRO A 270 22.77 21.04 26.19
CA PRO A 270 23.53 21.27 24.96
C PRO A 270 24.39 20.06 24.56
N GLY A 271 24.25 19.63 23.31
CA GLY A 271 24.96 18.47 22.76
C GLY A 271 24.25 17.12 22.89
N MET A 272 23.14 17.01 23.64
CA MET A 272 22.31 15.80 23.64
C MET A 272 21.83 15.49 22.21
N LEU A 273 21.93 14.24 21.76
CA LEU A 273 21.42 13.85 20.45
C LEU A 273 19.92 13.60 20.54
N PHE A 274 19.14 14.04 19.55
CA PHE A 274 17.68 13.82 19.56
C PHE A 274 17.26 12.35 19.49
N ARG A 275 18.19 11.44 19.19
CA ARG A 275 17.97 9.99 19.25
C ARG A 275 18.15 9.38 20.64
N ASP A 276 18.82 10.06 21.56
CA ASP A 276 19.20 9.52 22.87
C ASP A 276 17.99 9.23 23.80
N PRO A 277 16.94 10.08 23.86
CA PRO A 277 15.76 9.80 24.68
C PRO A 277 15.18 8.40 24.43
N GLY A 278 15.08 7.99 23.16
CA GLY A 278 14.50 6.69 22.82
C GLY A 278 15.22 5.48 23.40
N ASN A 279 16.52 5.56 23.66
CA ASN A 279 17.28 4.48 24.28
C ASN A 279 16.87 4.28 25.76
N VAL A 280 16.64 5.37 26.48
CA VAL A 280 16.27 5.31 27.91
C VAL A 280 14.81 4.95 28.06
N ILE A 281 13.93 5.53 27.24
CA ILE A 281 12.49 5.25 27.23
C ILE A 281 12.23 3.77 26.93
N GLU A 282 12.76 3.23 25.82
CA GLU A 282 12.46 1.85 25.43
C GLU A 282 13.05 0.83 26.42
N LYS A 283 14.22 1.12 27.01
CA LYS A 283 14.79 0.28 28.06
C LYS A 283 13.90 0.25 29.30
N HIS A 284 13.42 1.41 29.75
CA HIS A 284 12.55 1.50 30.92
C HIS A 284 11.20 0.85 30.68
N ALA A 285 10.53 1.18 29.57
CA ALA A 285 9.24 0.61 29.20
C ALA A 285 9.28 -0.94 29.15
N LYS A 286 10.31 -1.52 28.51
CA LYS A 286 10.50 -2.97 28.48
C LYS A 286 10.71 -3.59 29.87
N SER A 287 11.45 -2.91 30.75
CA SER A 287 11.65 -3.39 32.12
C SER A 287 10.36 -3.44 32.94
N ARG A 288 9.36 -2.65 32.53
CA ARG A 288 8.01 -2.58 33.11
C ARG A 288 6.97 -3.37 32.30
N ASN A 289 7.42 -4.25 31.40
CA ASN A 289 6.55 -5.05 30.53
C ASN A 289 5.55 -4.20 29.72
N CYS A 290 6.02 -3.07 29.20
CA CYS A 290 5.30 -2.18 28.31
C CYS A 290 6.08 -2.03 26.99
N SER A 291 5.42 -1.51 25.96
CA SER A 291 6.03 -1.19 24.68
C SER A 291 5.94 0.30 24.36
N VAL A 292 6.77 0.78 23.43
CA VAL A 292 6.82 2.19 23.03
C VAL A 292 6.30 2.33 21.62
N VAL A 293 5.34 3.24 21.41
CA VAL A 293 4.79 3.53 20.09
C VAL A 293 5.88 4.12 19.18
N LYS A 294 5.91 3.68 17.91
CA LYS A 294 6.94 4.09 16.94
C LYS A 294 6.45 5.02 15.84
N SER A 295 5.12 5.16 15.73
CA SER A 295 4.45 5.92 14.67
C SER A 295 4.41 7.42 14.96
N TYR A 296 4.60 7.82 16.22
CA TYR A 296 4.57 9.21 16.70
C TYR A 296 5.86 9.53 17.48
N CYS A 297 6.21 10.81 17.55
CA CYS A 297 7.42 11.30 18.19
C CYS A 297 7.25 12.75 18.62
N GLY A 298 8.04 13.20 19.60
CA GLY A 298 8.10 14.61 19.96
C GLY A 298 8.59 15.48 18.82
N HIS A 299 8.34 16.78 18.92
CA HIS A 299 8.60 17.71 17.82
C HIS A 299 9.12 19.06 18.33
N GLY A 300 9.72 19.84 17.43
CA GLY A 300 9.98 21.24 17.67
C GLY A 300 8.67 22.02 17.79
N ILE A 301 8.69 23.04 18.63
CA ILE A 301 7.53 23.90 18.86
C ILE A 301 7.98 25.34 19.09
N ASN A 302 7.31 26.28 18.43
CA ASN A 302 7.56 27.72 18.54
C ASN A 302 6.37 28.51 17.97
N GLN A 303 6.58 29.36 16.96
CA GLN A 303 5.51 29.98 16.19
C GLN A 303 4.75 28.98 15.30
N LEU A 304 5.35 27.83 15.04
CA LEU A 304 4.72 26.68 14.39
C LEU A 304 4.27 25.68 15.47
N PHE A 305 3.13 25.03 15.25
CA PHE A 305 2.62 24.00 16.15
C PHE A 305 3.55 22.77 16.06
N HIS A 306 3.82 22.31 14.84
CA HIS A 306 4.80 21.26 14.59
C HIS A 306 5.95 21.74 13.70
N CYS A 307 7.20 21.61 14.18
CA CYS A 307 8.41 21.85 13.38
C CYS A 307 9.57 20.93 13.78
N ALA A 308 10.74 21.08 13.14
CA ALA A 308 11.95 20.38 13.55
C ALA A 308 12.44 20.85 14.94
N PRO A 309 13.07 19.99 15.76
CA PRO A 309 13.47 18.60 15.49
C PRO A 309 12.32 17.59 15.60
N ASN A 310 12.53 16.35 15.14
CA ASN A 310 11.71 15.21 15.56
C ASN A 310 12.49 14.44 16.63
N VAL A 311 11.83 14.04 17.71
CA VAL A 311 12.42 13.38 18.88
C VAL A 311 11.76 12.01 19.10
N PRO A 312 12.26 10.93 18.49
CA PRO A 312 11.67 9.60 18.63
C PRO A 312 11.89 8.98 20.02
N HIS A 313 10.89 8.24 20.49
CA HIS A 313 10.87 7.63 21.82
C HIS A 313 11.34 6.17 21.88
N TYR A 314 11.74 5.58 20.76
CA TYR A 314 12.22 4.18 20.69
C TYR A 314 13.73 4.11 20.42
N ALA A 315 14.39 3.05 20.89
CA ALA A 315 15.83 2.86 20.73
C ALA A 315 16.20 2.55 19.28
N LYS A 316 17.48 2.76 18.92
CA LYS A 316 18.00 2.57 17.55
C LYS A 316 17.25 3.37 16.48
N ASN A 317 16.62 4.47 16.87
CA ASN A 317 16.08 5.43 15.92
C ASN A 317 17.23 6.20 15.23
N LYS A 318 16.94 6.75 14.06
CA LYS A 318 17.93 7.47 13.23
C LYS A 318 17.73 8.99 13.25
N ALA A 319 17.19 9.56 14.33
CA ALA A 319 17.01 11.00 14.44
C ALA A 319 18.38 11.72 14.38
N VAL A 320 18.41 12.81 13.61
CA VAL A 320 19.62 13.60 13.34
C VAL A 320 19.50 14.94 14.04
N GLY A 321 20.60 15.39 14.63
CA GLY A 321 20.72 16.70 15.27
C GLY A 321 21.06 16.60 16.75
N THR A 322 21.45 17.75 17.31
CA THR A 322 21.75 17.92 18.72
C THR A 322 20.96 19.07 19.29
N ALA A 323 20.60 18.97 20.57
CA ALA A 323 20.05 20.06 21.35
C ALA A 323 21.08 21.20 21.47
N LYS A 324 20.64 22.44 21.26
CA LYS A 324 21.45 23.65 21.42
C LYS A 324 20.68 24.69 22.24
N PRO A 325 21.39 25.59 22.97
CA PRO A 325 20.75 26.65 23.72
C PRO A 325 19.76 27.45 22.85
N GLY A 326 18.58 27.75 23.41
CA GLY A 326 17.51 28.49 22.73
C GLY A 326 16.58 27.63 21.86
N MET A 327 16.80 26.33 21.73
CA MET A 327 15.84 25.43 21.05
C MET A 327 14.67 25.09 21.97
N CYS A 328 13.45 25.09 21.41
CA CYS A 328 12.25 24.56 22.06
C CYS A 328 11.73 23.32 21.32
N PHE A 329 11.42 22.26 22.06
CA PHE A 329 10.83 21.03 21.54
C PHE A 329 10.11 20.24 22.64
N THR A 330 9.30 19.28 22.24
CA THR A 330 8.58 18.37 23.13
C THR A 330 9.26 17.01 23.22
N ILE A 331 9.09 16.38 24.38
CA ILE A 331 9.31 14.94 24.58
C ILE A 331 7.98 14.39 25.10
N GLU A 332 7.45 13.36 24.44
CA GLU A 332 6.08 12.86 24.66
C GLU A 332 5.97 11.33 24.54
N PRO A 333 6.59 10.52 25.43
CA PRO A 333 6.58 9.07 25.31
C PRO A 333 5.16 8.47 25.41
N MET A 334 4.66 7.93 24.30
CA MET A 334 3.46 7.09 24.31
C MET A 334 3.83 5.63 24.61
N ILE A 335 3.36 5.14 25.75
CA ILE A 335 3.65 3.81 26.28
C ILE A 335 2.38 2.96 26.25
N ASN A 336 2.47 1.78 25.66
CA ASN A 336 1.37 0.82 25.59
C ASN A 336 1.63 -0.36 26.53
N LEU A 337 0.58 -0.86 27.14
CA LEU A 337 0.63 -2.11 27.90
C LEU A 337 0.87 -3.32 26.99
N GLY A 338 0.29 -3.29 25.78
CA GLY A 338 0.38 -4.34 24.77
C GLY A 338 1.39 -4.03 23.68
N THR A 339 0.97 -4.15 22.43
CA THR A 339 1.80 -3.95 21.24
C THR A 339 2.12 -2.48 20.97
N HIS A 340 3.27 -2.23 20.32
CA HIS A 340 3.67 -0.89 19.87
C HIS A 340 2.94 -0.42 18.61
N ARG A 341 2.19 -1.32 17.96
CA ARG A 341 1.47 -1.05 16.72
C ARG A 341 0.19 -0.29 17.02
N ASP A 342 -0.11 0.67 16.16
CA ASP A 342 -1.29 1.51 16.21
C ASP A 342 -2.31 1.18 15.10
N ARG A 343 -3.51 1.69 15.28
CA ARG A 343 -4.61 1.67 14.31
C ARG A 343 -5.42 2.96 14.43
N THR A 344 -5.51 3.69 13.33
CA THR A 344 -6.33 4.92 13.23
C THR A 344 -7.78 4.60 12.91
N TRP A 345 -8.71 5.28 13.57
CA TRP A 345 -10.15 5.19 13.29
C TRP A 345 -10.52 5.92 11.99
N PRO A 346 -11.70 5.65 11.40
CA PRO A 346 -12.15 6.32 10.17
C PRO A 346 -12.55 7.80 10.33
N ASP A 347 -12.33 8.39 11.50
CA ASP A 347 -12.48 9.82 11.77
C ASP A 347 -11.21 10.63 11.40
N ASP A 348 -10.20 9.97 10.83
CA ASP A 348 -8.92 10.50 10.38
C ASP A 348 -7.97 10.96 11.52
N TRP A 349 -8.35 10.80 12.80
CA TRP A 349 -7.60 11.33 13.94
C TRP A 349 -7.33 10.31 15.04
N THR A 350 -8.36 9.64 15.56
CA THR A 350 -8.25 8.85 16.79
C THR A 350 -7.31 7.66 16.57
N SER A 351 -6.15 7.67 17.22
CA SER A 351 -5.16 6.60 17.13
C SER A 351 -5.26 5.66 18.32
N THR A 352 -5.46 4.37 18.07
CA THR A 352 -5.64 3.35 19.11
C THR A 352 -4.58 2.26 19.03
N THR A 353 -4.35 1.55 20.13
CA THR A 353 -3.51 0.34 20.12
C THR A 353 -4.12 -0.73 19.21
N ALA A 354 -3.29 -1.43 18.45
CA ALA A 354 -3.77 -2.42 17.48
C ALA A 354 -4.39 -3.67 18.14
N ASP A 355 -4.13 -3.90 19.43
CA ASP A 355 -4.64 -4.99 20.25
C ASP A 355 -5.71 -4.56 21.27
N GLY A 356 -6.05 -3.27 21.34
CA GLY A 356 -7.04 -2.75 22.28
C GLY A 356 -6.55 -2.67 23.73
N ALA A 357 -5.24 -2.79 23.97
CA ALA A 357 -4.64 -2.63 25.30
C ALA A 357 -4.50 -1.15 25.69
N LEU A 358 -4.39 -0.88 27.00
CA LEU A 358 -4.23 0.47 27.56
C LEU A 358 -2.97 1.18 27.03
N SER A 359 -3.09 2.50 26.84
CA SER A 359 -2.01 3.41 26.48
C SER A 359 -1.99 4.61 27.43
N ALA A 360 -0.81 5.16 27.66
CA ALA A 360 -0.61 6.40 28.41
C ALA A 360 0.48 7.25 27.76
N GLN A 361 0.34 8.56 27.88
CA GLN A 361 1.25 9.56 27.35
C GLN A 361 1.41 10.70 28.36
N PHE A 362 2.63 11.23 28.44
CA PHE A 362 2.97 12.44 29.16
C PHE A 362 3.86 13.28 28.26
N GLU A 363 3.67 14.60 28.28
CA GLU A 363 4.43 15.51 27.45
C GLU A 363 4.81 16.78 28.21
N HIS A 364 6.02 17.27 27.93
CA HIS A 364 6.41 18.63 28.27
C HIS A 364 7.06 19.34 27.09
N THR A 365 6.70 20.61 26.88
CA THR A 365 7.53 21.56 26.13
C THR A 365 8.78 21.96 26.93
N LEU A 366 9.94 21.82 26.32
CA LEU A 366 11.27 22.03 26.92
C LEU A 366 12.02 23.16 26.20
N LEU A 367 12.75 23.98 26.94
CA LEU A 367 13.70 24.97 26.42
C LEU A 367 15.11 24.59 26.83
N VAL A 368 16.02 24.43 25.86
CA VAL A 368 17.44 24.15 26.15
C VAL A 368 18.13 25.44 26.62
N THR A 369 18.76 25.41 27.79
CA THR A 369 19.56 26.52 28.34
C THR A 369 21.03 26.37 27.96
N GLU A 370 21.90 27.29 28.40
CA GLU A 370 23.35 27.21 28.17
C GLU A 370 24.01 26.00 28.86
N ASP A 371 23.38 25.48 29.92
CA ASP A 371 23.92 24.48 30.83
C ASP A 371 23.00 23.27 31.07
N GLY A 372 21.76 23.29 30.57
CA GLY A 372 20.77 22.25 30.81
C GLY A 372 19.45 22.47 30.06
N VAL A 373 18.35 22.34 30.81
CA VAL A 373 16.99 22.42 30.29
C VAL A 373 16.08 23.15 31.29
N GLU A 374 15.17 23.95 30.76
CA GLU A 374 14.04 24.52 31.47
C GLU A 374 12.75 23.83 30.99
N VAL A 375 12.00 23.22 31.90
CA VAL A 375 10.71 22.59 31.59
C VAL A 375 9.64 23.69 31.62
N LEU A 376 9.28 24.22 30.45
CA LEU A 376 8.40 25.40 30.35
C LEU A 376 6.97 25.13 30.84
N THR A 377 6.57 23.87 30.84
CA THR A 377 5.23 23.38 31.20
C THR A 377 5.23 22.58 32.51
N ALA A 378 6.25 22.81 33.36
CA ALA A 378 6.42 22.11 34.62
C ALA A 378 5.16 22.17 35.51
N ARG A 379 4.93 21.10 36.26
CA ARG A 379 3.83 21.01 37.22
C ARG A 379 3.98 22.03 38.34
N LEU A 380 2.85 22.56 38.80
CA LEU A 380 2.75 23.36 40.01
C LEU A 380 2.51 22.43 41.22
N PRO A 381 2.82 22.87 42.46
CA PRO A 381 2.47 22.11 43.67
C PRO A 381 0.97 21.80 43.80
N THR A 382 0.13 22.59 43.13
CA THR A 382 -1.33 22.44 43.11
C THR A 382 -1.86 21.71 41.87
N SER A 383 -1.01 21.30 40.93
CA SER A 383 -1.45 20.62 39.70
C SER A 383 -2.11 19.28 40.02
N PRO A 384 -3.37 19.01 39.56
CA PRO A 384 -4.09 17.78 39.88
C PRO A 384 -3.37 16.51 39.41
N GLY A 385 -3.64 15.38 40.08
CA GLY A 385 -3.02 14.10 39.77
C GLY A 385 -1.61 13.96 40.37
N GLY A 386 -0.72 13.28 39.65
CA GLY A 386 0.64 12.97 40.11
C GLY A 386 0.87 11.47 40.31
N PRO A 387 2.12 11.08 40.63
CA PRO A 387 2.50 9.68 40.73
C PRO A 387 1.81 9.00 41.91
N ILE A 388 1.38 7.76 41.71
CA ILE A 388 0.82 6.91 42.78
C ILE A 388 1.64 5.61 42.91
N PRO A 389 1.72 5.03 44.13
CA PRO A 389 2.40 3.75 44.30
C PRO A 389 1.63 2.62 43.58
N MET A 390 2.36 1.60 43.14
CA MET A 390 1.76 0.38 42.60
C MET A 390 0.78 -0.23 43.62
N PRO A 391 -0.46 -0.57 43.22
CA PRO A 391 -1.43 -1.23 44.09
C PRO A 391 -0.90 -2.58 44.60
N VAL A 392 -1.17 -2.90 45.86
CA VAL A 392 -0.84 -4.21 46.45
C VAL A 392 -1.94 -5.19 46.04
N THR A 393 -1.60 -6.24 45.29
CA THR A 393 -2.53 -7.31 44.95
C THR A 393 -2.72 -8.23 46.17
N GLU A 394 -3.92 -8.25 46.75
CA GLU A 394 -4.32 -9.27 47.73
C GLU A 394 -4.60 -10.62 47.03
N ASP A 395 -3.57 -11.24 46.47
CA ASP A 395 -3.63 -12.64 46.01
C ASP A 395 -2.43 -13.40 46.57
N GLY A 396 -2.51 -13.65 47.88
CA GLY A 396 -1.67 -14.61 48.58
C GLY A 396 -2.51 -15.81 48.99
N LYS A 397 -2.63 -16.80 48.11
CA LYS A 397 -2.71 -18.24 48.45
C LYS A 397 -2.58 -19.10 47.18
N ASP A 398 -1.58 -19.99 47.23
CA ASP A 398 -1.32 -21.15 46.37
C ASP A 398 -0.82 -20.89 44.94
N GLU A 399 0.49 -21.00 44.70
CA GLU A 399 1.15 -22.29 44.42
C GLU A 399 2.69 -22.18 44.40
N LYS A 400 3.32 -23.23 44.92
CA LYS A 400 4.76 -23.44 45.02
C LYS A 400 5.32 -24.01 43.71
N ASN A 401 6.46 -23.47 43.27
CA ASN A 401 7.62 -24.11 42.64
C ASN A 401 8.35 -22.99 41.89
N GLY A 402 9.56 -22.55 42.22
CA GLY A 402 10.74 -23.33 42.57
C GLY A 402 11.76 -23.08 41.47
N ASP A 403 12.49 -21.95 41.52
CA ASP A 403 13.91 -21.97 41.22
C ASP A 403 14.62 -20.68 41.68
N THR A 404 15.67 -20.89 42.45
CA THR A 404 16.56 -19.89 43.03
C THR A 404 17.51 -19.29 41.99
N ARG A 405 17.61 -17.96 41.92
CA ARG A 405 18.91 -17.26 41.90
C ARG A 405 18.78 -15.76 42.19
N SER A 406 19.70 -15.30 43.02
CA SER A 406 19.76 -14.05 43.77
C SER A 406 19.79 -12.77 42.92
N LEU A 407 18.97 -11.78 43.28
CA LEU A 407 19.19 -10.37 42.93
C LEU A 407 19.73 -9.62 44.15
N HIS A 408 20.90 -9.01 43.96
CA HIS A 408 21.52 -8.11 44.92
C HIS A 408 20.64 -6.88 45.14
N ARG A 409 20.31 -6.67 46.41
CA ARG A 409 19.72 -5.47 46.99
C ARG A 409 20.69 -4.30 46.82
N VAL A 410 20.32 -3.28 46.05
CA VAL A 410 20.95 -1.95 46.16
C VAL A 410 19.91 -1.02 46.79
N SER A 411 20.25 -0.61 48.00
CA SER A 411 19.56 0.34 48.86
C SER A 411 19.46 1.73 48.22
N GLY A 412 18.32 2.37 48.44
CA GLY A 412 17.96 3.66 47.87
C GLY A 412 18.81 4.85 48.33
N VAL A 413 18.73 5.91 47.53
CA VAL A 413 19.19 7.25 47.86
C VAL A 413 17.96 8.15 47.91
N LYS A 414 17.67 8.67 49.10
CA LYS A 414 16.73 9.77 49.33
C LYS A 414 17.39 11.07 48.83
N LEU A 415 16.74 11.81 47.95
CA LEU A 415 17.09 13.19 47.63
C LEU A 415 16.31 14.11 48.57
N GLY A 416 17.02 14.98 49.28
CA GLY A 416 16.49 16.06 50.12
C GLY A 416 17.12 17.39 49.71
N GLU A 417 16.32 18.45 49.83
CA GLU A 417 16.51 19.80 49.28
C GLU A 417 17.45 20.72 50.11
N THR A 418 17.78 21.86 49.48
CA THR A 418 18.22 23.19 50.02
C THR A 418 19.71 23.55 50.11
N SER A 419 20.03 24.73 49.54
CA SER A 419 21.31 25.43 49.27
C SER A 419 21.98 26.06 50.52
N PRO A 420 22.96 27.01 50.44
CA PRO A 420 24.07 27.32 49.50
C PRO A 420 25.44 27.38 50.24
N LEU A 421 26.59 27.74 49.61
CA LEU A 421 27.67 28.58 50.22
C LEU A 421 28.94 28.77 49.34
N LEU A 422 29.42 30.02 49.29
CA LEU A 422 30.65 30.50 48.66
C LEU A 422 31.87 30.45 49.62
N GLY A 423 33.02 29.94 49.12
CA GLY A 423 34.45 30.30 49.39
C GLY A 423 35.10 29.99 50.76
N PRO A 424 36.45 30.13 50.96
CA PRO A 424 37.56 30.37 50.01
C PRO A 424 38.85 29.50 50.19
N ARG A 425 39.76 29.55 49.18
CA ARG A 425 41.25 29.43 49.16
C ARG A 425 42.01 28.49 50.14
N SER A 426 42.91 27.64 49.60
CA SER A 426 44.38 27.80 49.75
C SER A 426 45.23 26.79 48.94
N ASN A 427 46.07 27.35 48.06
CA ASN A 427 47.49 27.06 47.72
C ASN A 427 48.04 25.64 47.46
N GLY A 428 48.69 25.52 46.29
CA GLY A 428 49.73 24.51 46.02
C GLY A 428 50.18 24.44 44.55
N ASN A 429 51.01 25.40 44.11
CA ASN A 429 51.82 25.51 42.88
C ASN A 429 52.11 24.20 42.10
N ALA A 430 51.67 24.04 40.84
CA ALA A 430 52.32 24.42 39.55
C ALA A 430 53.41 23.42 39.05
N PRO A 431 53.74 23.27 37.74
CA PRO A 431 53.18 23.86 36.51
C PRO A 431 52.93 22.85 35.32
N HIS A 432 52.16 23.29 34.31
CA HIS A 432 52.21 22.83 32.89
C HIS A 432 53.10 23.81 32.07
N PRO A 433 53.39 23.66 30.76
CA PRO A 433 53.25 22.57 29.74
C PRO A 433 54.64 22.31 29.03
N PRO A 434 54.87 21.63 27.86
CA PRO A 434 53.95 21.43 26.72
C PRO A 434 54.00 20.15 25.85
N SER A 435 52.87 20.00 25.14
CA SER A 435 52.63 19.56 23.76
C SER A 435 53.14 18.21 23.22
N THR A 436 52.13 17.41 22.84
CA THR A 436 51.97 16.61 21.60
C THR A 436 52.93 15.46 21.33
N GLY A 437 52.39 14.24 21.45
CA GLY A 437 52.89 13.03 20.81
C GLY A 437 51.84 11.92 20.94
N ALA A 438 51.37 11.43 19.81
CA ALA A 438 50.38 10.36 19.68
C ALA A 438 50.86 9.00 20.24
N ILE A 439 49.92 8.03 20.30
CA ILE A 439 50.00 6.55 20.49
C ILE A 439 49.01 6.19 21.61
N SER A 440 47.75 5.92 21.30
CA SER A 440 47.20 4.65 20.77
C SER A 440 47.27 3.50 21.78
N GLY A 441 46.09 2.93 22.04
CA GLY A 441 45.95 1.55 22.51
C GLY A 441 45.51 1.42 23.96
N LEU A 442 44.20 1.34 24.16
CA LEU A 442 43.56 0.32 25.00
C LEU A 442 42.10 0.25 24.51
N ARG A 443 41.86 -0.78 23.69
CA ARG A 443 40.58 -1.15 23.10
C ARG A 443 39.91 -2.08 24.11
N ASP A 444 38.74 -1.71 24.63
CA ASP A 444 37.86 -2.64 25.33
C ASP A 444 37.21 -3.59 24.31
N PRO A 445 37.40 -4.92 24.42
CA PRO A 445 36.92 -5.89 23.45
C PRO A 445 35.51 -6.39 23.82
N GLU A 446 34.51 -5.51 23.83
CA GLU A 446 33.11 -5.93 23.98
C GLU A 446 32.07 -4.99 23.32
N ALA A 447 32.52 -4.06 22.47
CA ALA A 447 31.67 -3.10 21.75
C ALA A 447 31.54 -3.40 20.24
N GLU A 448 31.49 -4.67 19.83
CA GLU A 448 31.19 -5.07 18.44
C GLU A 448 30.03 -6.07 18.40
N ALA A 449 28.80 -5.56 18.55
CA ALA A 449 27.61 -6.22 18.04
C ALA A 449 26.45 -5.21 17.86
N GLY A 450 26.33 -4.65 16.64
CA GLY A 450 25.02 -4.30 16.09
C GLY A 450 24.79 -2.87 15.64
N GLU A 451 25.54 -2.38 14.64
CA GLU A 451 25.02 -1.62 13.49
C GLU A 451 26.11 -1.55 12.40
N THR A 452 25.77 -1.97 11.18
CA THR A 452 26.69 -1.98 10.04
C THR A 452 26.78 -0.58 9.39
N PRO A 453 27.92 -0.20 8.80
CA PRO A 453 28.12 1.10 8.12
C PRO A 453 27.08 1.44 7.03
N GLU A 454 26.41 0.43 6.49
CA GLU A 454 25.45 0.53 5.39
C GLU A 454 24.17 1.29 5.71
N ASP A 455 23.74 1.29 6.97
CA ASP A 455 22.40 1.78 7.31
C ASP A 455 22.31 3.32 7.36
N SER A 456 23.50 3.97 7.39
CA SER A 456 23.70 5.43 7.31
C SER A 456 23.92 5.93 5.88
N SER A 457 24.55 5.12 5.01
CA SER A 457 24.67 5.43 3.57
C SER A 457 23.32 5.27 2.87
N GLN A 458 22.47 4.35 3.37
CA GLN A 458 21.12 4.10 2.89
C GLN A 458 20.15 5.28 2.96
N GLN A 459 20.13 6.00 4.08
CA GLN A 459 19.26 7.16 4.20
C GLN A 459 19.77 8.37 3.40
N LYS A 460 21.09 8.53 3.29
CA LYS A 460 21.70 9.67 2.59
C LYS A 460 21.46 9.61 1.07
N ALA A 461 21.61 8.43 0.46
CA ALA A 461 21.41 8.25 -0.97
C ALA A 461 19.92 8.24 -1.36
N ALA A 462 19.00 7.81 -0.49
CA ALA A 462 17.56 7.95 -0.73
C ALA A 462 17.10 9.43 -0.74
N ILE A 463 17.73 10.28 0.07
CA ILE A 463 17.48 11.72 0.08
C ILE A 463 18.07 12.39 -1.18
N GLU A 464 19.30 12.04 -1.59
CA GLU A 464 19.87 12.54 -2.85
C GLU A 464 19.09 12.09 -4.11
N ALA A 465 18.54 10.86 -4.10
CA ALA A 465 17.73 10.36 -5.19
C ALA A 465 16.42 11.16 -5.37
N ARG A 466 15.87 11.75 -4.29
CA ARG A 466 14.68 12.60 -4.35
C ARG A 466 14.96 13.94 -5.05
N ASP A 467 16.10 14.56 -4.78
CA ASP A 467 16.50 15.81 -5.47
C ASP A 467 16.87 15.58 -6.95
N LYS A 468 17.30 14.36 -7.28
CA LYS A 468 17.67 13.92 -8.65
C LYS A 468 16.52 13.25 -9.42
N LEU A 469 15.29 13.20 -8.89
CA LEU A 469 14.13 12.55 -9.52
C LEU A 469 13.90 12.96 -10.99
N LYS A 470 14.15 14.24 -11.31
CA LYS A 470 14.02 14.81 -12.67
C LYS A 470 14.97 14.15 -13.69
N TYR A 471 16.08 13.60 -13.22
CA TYR A 471 17.09 12.94 -14.03
C TYR A 471 16.98 11.41 -13.96
N ILE A 472 16.65 10.87 -12.77
CA ILE A 472 16.49 9.42 -12.57
C ILE A 472 15.33 8.85 -13.37
N VAL A 473 14.18 9.54 -13.39
CA VAL A 473 12.96 9.03 -14.04
C VAL A 473 13.16 8.84 -15.55
N PRO A 474 13.63 9.83 -16.34
CA PRO A 474 13.92 9.61 -17.76
C PRO A 474 14.88 8.44 -18.00
N THR A 475 15.92 8.31 -17.17
CA THR A 475 16.94 7.25 -17.30
C THR A 475 16.36 5.84 -17.11
N ILE A 476 15.60 5.61 -16.05
CA ILE A 476 14.98 4.29 -15.80
C ILE A 476 13.82 4.00 -16.77
N SER A 477 13.21 5.04 -17.34
CA SER A 477 12.06 4.90 -18.23
C SER A 477 12.42 4.45 -19.65
N ILE A 478 13.69 4.54 -20.07
CA ILE A 478 14.14 3.97 -21.35
C ILE A 478 13.84 2.47 -21.41
N GLY A 479 14.01 1.77 -20.28
CA GLY A 479 13.69 0.34 -20.21
C GLY A 479 12.20 0.05 -20.39
N VAL A 480 11.35 0.83 -19.74
CA VAL A 480 9.88 0.73 -19.89
C VAL A 480 9.46 0.98 -21.34
N PHE A 481 10.04 2.01 -21.97
CA PHE A 481 9.81 2.33 -23.38
C PHE A 481 10.18 1.15 -24.30
N LEU A 482 11.39 0.60 -24.13
CA LEU A 482 11.87 -0.51 -24.96
C LEU A 482 11.03 -1.79 -24.78
N SER A 483 10.65 -2.10 -23.53
CA SER A 483 9.78 -3.25 -23.26
C SER A 483 8.42 -3.12 -23.94
N ALA A 484 7.83 -1.92 -23.97
CA ALA A 484 6.55 -1.66 -24.63
C ALA A 484 6.66 -1.64 -26.17
N LEU A 485 7.74 -1.05 -26.67
CA LEU A 485 8.07 -1.00 -28.10
C LEU A 485 8.26 -2.40 -28.66
N ASP A 486 9.03 -3.25 -27.98
CA ASP A 486 9.26 -4.64 -28.40
C ASP A 486 7.95 -5.44 -28.52
N GLN A 487 7.05 -5.31 -27.55
CA GLN A 487 5.76 -6.00 -27.56
C GLN A 487 4.94 -5.68 -28.82
N THR A 488 4.95 -4.42 -29.25
CA THR A 488 4.13 -3.95 -30.39
C THR A 488 4.82 -4.07 -31.74
N ILE A 489 6.16 -4.00 -31.78
CA ILE A 489 6.95 -4.29 -32.98
C ILE A 489 6.59 -5.66 -33.54
N ILE A 490 6.52 -6.67 -32.66
CA ILE A 490 6.19 -8.04 -33.06
C ILE A 490 4.76 -8.12 -33.61
N MET A 491 3.79 -7.44 -32.99
CA MET A 491 2.39 -7.47 -33.46
C MET A 491 2.23 -6.99 -34.91
N ALA A 492 3.04 -6.02 -35.33
CA ALA A 492 3.00 -5.51 -36.70
C ALA A 492 3.81 -6.36 -37.68
N SER A 493 4.91 -6.98 -37.25
CA SER A 493 5.89 -7.63 -38.14
C SER A 493 5.83 -9.16 -38.17
N TYR A 494 5.11 -9.82 -37.25
CA TYR A 494 5.20 -11.28 -37.10
C TYR A 494 4.77 -12.06 -38.35
N GLY A 495 3.80 -11.55 -39.13
CA GLY A 495 3.34 -12.20 -40.36
C GLY A 495 4.46 -12.31 -41.40
N GLN A 496 5.27 -11.26 -41.51
CA GLN A 496 6.46 -11.25 -42.37
C GLN A 496 7.57 -12.14 -41.79
N ILE A 497 7.82 -12.08 -40.48
CA ILE A 497 8.84 -12.93 -39.82
C ILE A 497 8.53 -14.41 -40.05
N GLY A 498 7.25 -14.81 -39.94
CA GLY A 498 6.81 -16.17 -40.20
C GLY A 498 7.00 -16.60 -41.64
N SER A 499 6.73 -15.70 -42.58
CA SER A 499 6.89 -15.98 -44.01
C SER A 499 8.37 -16.08 -44.39
N ASP A 500 9.21 -15.16 -43.94
CA ASP A 500 10.67 -15.17 -44.20
C ASP A 500 11.37 -16.43 -43.63
N LEU A 501 10.90 -16.93 -42.50
CA LEU A 501 11.45 -18.13 -41.83
C LEU A 501 10.72 -19.42 -42.21
N ASN A 502 9.76 -19.37 -43.14
CA ASN A 502 8.91 -20.50 -43.58
C ASN A 502 8.22 -21.24 -42.40
N ALA A 503 7.66 -20.50 -41.44
CA ALA A 503 7.11 -21.04 -40.20
C ALA A 503 5.97 -20.20 -39.58
N LEU A 504 4.99 -19.72 -40.37
CA LEU A 504 3.86 -18.91 -39.86
C LEU A 504 3.01 -19.65 -38.82
N ASN A 505 2.87 -20.97 -38.94
CA ASN A 505 2.19 -21.81 -37.95
C ASN A 505 2.83 -21.74 -36.54
N LEU A 506 4.11 -21.36 -36.46
CA LEU A 506 4.85 -21.16 -35.22
C LEU A 506 5.00 -19.68 -34.84
N THR A 507 4.46 -18.73 -35.61
CA THR A 507 4.67 -17.30 -35.31
C THR A 507 3.99 -16.83 -34.02
N SER A 508 2.92 -17.48 -33.59
CA SER A 508 2.34 -17.22 -32.28
C SER A 508 3.35 -17.46 -31.16
N TRP A 509 4.33 -18.36 -31.35
CA TRP A 509 5.39 -18.60 -30.38
C TRP A 509 6.39 -17.45 -30.25
N ILE A 510 6.55 -16.60 -31.26
CA ILE A 510 7.45 -15.43 -31.17
C ILE A 510 7.01 -14.48 -30.05
N ALA A 511 5.69 -14.27 -29.94
CA ALA A 511 5.09 -13.49 -28.85
C ALA A 511 4.93 -14.34 -27.59
N THR A 512 4.38 -15.55 -27.71
CA THR A 512 4.06 -16.42 -26.56
C THR A 512 5.30 -16.78 -25.74
N SER A 513 6.43 -17.07 -26.38
CA SER A 513 7.66 -17.48 -25.67
C SER A 513 8.30 -16.33 -24.87
N TYR A 514 8.17 -15.10 -25.36
CA TYR A 514 8.59 -13.91 -24.63
C TYR A 514 7.67 -13.66 -23.42
N PHE A 515 6.35 -13.67 -23.62
CA PHE A 515 5.42 -13.45 -22.52
C PHE A 515 5.46 -14.57 -21.48
N LEU A 516 5.79 -15.80 -21.88
CA LEU A 516 5.99 -16.93 -20.98
C LEU A 516 7.09 -16.66 -19.93
N THR A 517 8.28 -16.29 -20.36
CA THR A 517 9.38 -16.00 -19.42
C THR A 517 9.18 -14.67 -18.73
N LEU A 518 8.61 -13.67 -19.40
CA LEU A 518 8.23 -12.41 -18.76
C LEU A 518 7.25 -12.65 -17.60
N THR A 519 6.17 -13.41 -17.81
CA THR A 519 5.20 -13.76 -16.75
C THR A 519 5.84 -14.52 -15.61
N SER A 520 6.71 -15.49 -15.94
CA SER A 520 7.33 -16.35 -14.94
C SER A 520 8.34 -15.59 -14.07
N PHE A 521 9.11 -14.66 -14.66
CA PHE A 521 10.18 -13.94 -13.96
C PHE A 521 9.74 -12.62 -13.32
N GLN A 522 8.63 -12.01 -13.74
CA GLN A 522 8.09 -10.79 -13.12
C GLN A 522 7.98 -10.86 -11.58
N PRO A 523 7.34 -11.88 -10.96
CA PRO A 523 7.25 -11.98 -9.51
C PRO A 523 8.62 -12.24 -8.86
N LEU A 524 9.53 -12.96 -9.54
CA LEU A 524 10.89 -13.15 -9.06
C LEU A 524 11.63 -11.81 -8.93
N TYR A 525 11.45 -10.88 -9.87
CA TYR A 525 12.11 -9.58 -9.80
C TYR A 525 11.71 -8.75 -8.59
N GLY A 526 10.49 -8.92 -8.06
CA GLY A 526 10.10 -8.28 -6.79
C GLY A 526 11.06 -8.66 -5.68
N LYS A 527 11.15 -9.95 -5.39
CA LYS A 527 12.03 -10.50 -4.35
C LYS A 527 13.52 -10.37 -4.66
N LEU A 528 13.95 -10.63 -5.91
CA LEU A 528 15.34 -10.46 -6.31
C LEU A 528 15.79 -9.01 -6.12
N SER A 529 14.90 -8.04 -6.39
CA SER A 529 15.21 -6.64 -6.16
C SER A 529 15.33 -6.29 -4.68
N ASP A 530 14.64 -7.00 -3.79
CA ASP A 530 14.77 -6.85 -2.32
C ASP A 530 16.10 -7.43 -1.83
N ILE A 531 16.56 -8.55 -2.42
CA ILE A 531 17.77 -9.27 -1.99
C ILE A 531 19.06 -8.65 -2.56
N PHE A 532 19.10 -8.40 -3.87
CA PHE A 532 20.30 -7.93 -4.58
C PHE A 532 20.34 -6.40 -4.75
N GLY A 533 19.25 -5.71 -4.38
CA GLY A 533 19.08 -4.28 -4.58
C GLY A 533 18.51 -3.92 -5.95
N ARG A 534 17.84 -2.77 -6.00
CA ARG A 534 17.10 -2.30 -7.18
C ARG A 534 18.00 -2.08 -8.40
N LYS A 535 19.15 -1.41 -8.22
CA LYS A 535 20.10 -1.06 -9.29
C LYS A 535 20.64 -2.30 -10.00
N ALA A 536 21.14 -3.27 -9.23
CA ALA A 536 21.73 -4.49 -9.78
C ALA A 536 20.71 -5.32 -10.58
N CYS A 537 19.49 -5.46 -10.06
CA CYS A 537 18.41 -6.16 -10.77
C CYS A 537 18.01 -5.46 -12.06
N LEU A 538 17.95 -4.12 -12.08
CA LEU A 538 17.61 -3.37 -13.28
C LEU A 538 18.69 -3.47 -14.35
N LEU A 539 19.97 -3.37 -13.97
CA LEU A 539 21.11 -3.56 -14.88
C LEU A 539 21.16 -4.97 -15.46
N TRP A 540 20.87 -5.99 -14.64
CA TRP A 540 20.77 -7.37 -15.10
C TRP A 540 19.65 -7.55 -16.11
N ALA A 541 18.48 -6.95 -15.85
CA ALA A 541 17.35 -6.97 -16.78
C ALA A 541 17.72 -6.35 -18.15
N TYR A 542 18.42 -5.22 -18.17
CA TYR A 542 18.89 -4.57 -19.41
C TYR A 542 19.90 -5.41 -20.18
N ALA A 543 20.85 -6.04 -19.50
CA ALA A 543 21.84 -6.90 -20.14
C ALA A 543 21.17 -8.11 -20.81
N ILE A 544 20.29 -8.81 -20.09
CA ILE A 544 19.57 -9.98 -20.61
C ILE A 544 18.66 -9.60 -21.78
N PHE A 545 17.91 -8.50 -21.66
CA PHE A 545 17.03 -8.05 -22.74
C PHE A 545 17.84 -7.62 -23.98
N GLY A 546 18.92 -6.87 -23.82
CA GLY A 546 19.78 -6.43 -24.93
C GLY A 546 20.46 -7.59 -25.66
N ILE A 547 21.00 -8.58 -24.92
CA ILE A 547 21.54 -9.81 -25.50
C ILE A 547 20.45 -10.60 -26.22
N GLY A 548 19.26 -10.70 -25.61
CA GLY A 548 18.09 -11.32 -26.24
C GLY A 548 17.69 -10.66 -27.56
N CYS A 549 17.68 -9.33 -27.62
CA CYS A 549 17.43 -8.56 -28.86
C CYS A 549 18.48 -8.90 -29.93
N LEU A 550 19.77 -8.93 -29.56
CA LEU A 550 20.85 -9.27 -30.47
C LEU A 550 20.66 -10.69 -31.03
N CYS A 551 20.38 -11.67 -30.17
CA CYS A 551 20.11 -13.05 -30.59
C CYS A 551 18.88 -13.16 -31.50
N CYS A 552 17.81 -12.40 -31.24
CA CYS A 552 16.63 -12.36 -32.12
C CYS A 552 16.98 -11.81 -33.51
N GLY A 553 17.74 -10.71 -33.57
CA GLY A 553 18.18 -10.11 -34.83
C GLY A 553 19.09 -11.02 -35.67
N LEU A 554 19.87 -11.90 -35.01
CA LEU A 554 20.79 -12.83 -35.65
C LEU A 554 20.18 -14.22 -35.94
N ALA A 555 18.96 -14.51 -35.48
CA ALA A 555 18.36 -15.83 -35.58
C ALA A 555 18.17 -16.29 -37.04
N GLN A 556 18.66 -17.46 -37.40
CA GLN A 556 18.60 -17.98 -38.77
C GLN A 556 17.38 -18.86 -39.04
N ASN A 557 16.71 -19.32 -37.98
CA ASN A 557 15.48 -20.12 -38.06
C ASN A 557 14.53 -19.77 -36.92
N ILE A 558 13.29 -20.23 -37.04
CA ILE A 558 12.23 -19.93 -36.06
C ILE A 558 12.53 -20.47 -34.66
N HIS A 559 13.20 -21.61 -34.54
CA HIS A 559 13.54 -22.20 -33.24
C HIS A 559 14.59 -21.39 -32.48
N GLN A 560 15.62 -20.90 -33.18
CA GLN A 560 16.60 -19.96 -32.63
C GLN A 560 15.93 -18.65 -32.21
N LEU A 561 15.00 -18.13 -33.02
CA LEU A 561 14.25 -16.92 -32.68
C LEU A 561 13.40 -17.15 -31.42
N ILE A 562 12.67 -18.26 -31.34
CA ILE A 562 11.86 -18.61 -30.16
C ILE A 562 12.73 -18.72 -28.92
N ALA A 563 13.88 -19.38 -28.99
CA ALA A 563 14.83 -19.50 -27.88
C ALA A 563 15.39 -18.14 -27.46
N ALA A 564 15.72 -17.28 -28.42
CA ALA A 564 16.16 -15.91 -28.14
C ALA A 564 15.05 -15.08 -27.48
N ARG A 565 13.79 -15.26 -27.87
CA ARG A 565 12.62 -14.63 -27.25
C ARG A 565 12.37 -15.11 -25.82
N VAL A 566 12.54 -16.41 -25.55
CA VAL A 566 12.53 -16.97 -24.18
C VAL A 566 13.56 -16.25 -23.32
N PHE A 567 14.80 -16.13 -23.81
CA PHE A 567 15.86 -15.44 -23.08
C PHE A 567 15.59 -13.95 -22.90
N GLN A 568 15.12 -13.27 -23.95
CA GLN A 568 14.78 -11.83 -23.91
C GLN A 568 13.65 -11.52 -22.92
N GLY A 569 12.65 -12.40 -22.81
CA GLY A 569 11.50 -12.21 -21.91
C GLY A 569 11.88 -12.22 -20.44
N ILE A 570 12.96 -12.92 -20.07
CA ILE A 570 13.55 -12.85 -18.72
C ILE A 570 13.89 -11.39 -18.40
N GLY A 571 14.66 -10.71 -19.26
CA GLY A 571 15.00 -9.30 -19.06
C GLY A 571 13.80 -8.37 -19.10
N GLY A 572 12.86 -8.62 -20.03
CA GLY A 572 11.64 -7.81 -20.18
C GLY A 572 10.78 -7.73 -18.92
N GLY A 573 10.71 -8.81 -18.15
CA GLY A 573 9.98 -8.84 -16.88
C GLY A 573 10.53 -7.88 -15.83
N GLY A 574 11.85 -7.71 -15.77
CA GLY A 574 12.51 -6.83 -14.81
C GLY A 574 12.45 -5.34 -15.18
N MET A 575 12.48 -5.04 -16.48
CA MET A 575 12.52 -3.66 -17.00
C MET A 575 11.29 -2.83 -16.64
N THR A 576 10.14 -3.47 -16.46
CA THR A 576 8.88 -2.82 -16.07
C THR A 576 8.62 -2.95 -14.57
N THR A 577 8.81 -4.14 -14.01
CA THR A 577 8.51 -4.43 -12.60
C THR A 577 9.44 -3.71 -11.65
N VAL A 578 10.76 -3.78 -11.87
CA VAL A 578 11.74 -3.14 -10.98
C VAL A 578 11.62 -1.62 -11.04
N VAL A 579 11.29 -1.05 -12.21
CA VAL A 579 11.03 0.39 -12.34
C VAL A 579 9.77 0.79 -11.55
N SER A 580 8.69 0.01 -11.63
CA SER A 580 7.48 0.29 -10.84
C SER A 580 7.74 0.23 -9.33
N ILE A 581 8.54 -0.74 -8.86
CA ILE A 581 8.94 -0.86 -7.45
C ILE A 581 9.84 0.31 -7.04
N LEU A 582 10.82 0.64 -7.88
CA LEU A 582 11.71 1.76 -7.64
C LEU A 582 10.95 3.09 -7.53
N MET A 583 9.90 3.26 -8.34
CA MET A 583 9.03 4.43 -8.26
C MET A 583 8.24 4.48 -6.96
N SER A 584 7.77 3.34 -6.42
CA SER A 584 7.15 3.34 -5.09
C SER A 584 8.15 3.68 -3.99
N ASP A 585 9.41 3.28 -4.12
CA ASP A 585 10.43 3.50 -3.09
C ASP A 585 10.93 4.96 -3.06
N ILE A 586 11.09 5.58 -4.23
CA ILE A 586 11.62 6.95 -4.35
C ILE A 586 10.50 8.01 -4.21
N VAL A 587 9.30 7.75 -4.75
CA VAL A 587 8.23 8.75 -4.84
C VAL A 587 7.26 8.69 -3.64
N PRO A 588 7.02 9.80 -2.93
CA PRO A 588 6.03 9.88 -1.86
C PRO A 588 4.62 9.50 -2.31
N LEU A 589 3.85 8.83 -1.45
CA LEU A 589 2.50 8.30 -1.73
C LEU A 589 1.57 9.28 -2.46
N ARG A 590 1.63 10.57 -2.10
CA ARG A 590 0.78 11.63 -2.64
C ARG A 590 1.06 11.96 -4.12
N ASP A 591 2.30 11.82 -4.56
CA ASP A 591 2.72 12.15 -5.93
C ASP A 591 2.81 10.92 -6.84
N ARG A 592 2.72 9.70 -6.27
CA ARG A 592 2.85 8.44 -7.02
C ARG A 592 1.90 8.34 -8.20
N GLY A 593 0.65 8.84 -8.07
CA GLY A 593 -0.32 8.80 -9.17
C GLY A 593 0.12 9.60 -10.40
N VAL A 594 0.74 10.77 -10.21
CA VAL A 594 1.23 11.62 -11.31
C VAL A 594 2.42 10.98 -11.99
N TRP A 595 3.38 10.50 -11.20
CA TRP A 595 4.58 9.86 -11.72
C TRP A 595 4.30 8.51 -12.38
N GLN A 596 3.35 7.74 -11.87
CA GLN A 596 2.85 6.56 -12.56
C GLN A 596 2.18 6.93 -13.89
N GLY A 597 1.48 8.06 -13.96
CA GLY A 597 0.98 8.64 -15.20
C GLY A 597 2.10 8.92 -16.22
N VAL A 598 3.23 9.48 -15.77
CA VAL A 598 4.40 9.72 -16.64
C VAL A 598 4.97 8.40 -17.17
N ILE A 599 5.14 7.39 -16.31
CA ILE A 599 5.60 6.05 -16.73
C ILE A 599 4.63 5.43 -17.73
N ASN A 600 3.32 5.58 -17.53
CA ASN A 600 2.30 5.08 -18.45
C ASN A 600 2.35 5.80 -19.81
N ILE A 601 2.61 7.12 -19.84
CA ILE A 601 2.85 7.85 -21.08
C ILE A 601 4.06 7.26 -21.81
N ILE A 602 5.18 7.02 -21.11
CA ILE A 602 6.40 6.50 -21.72
C ILE A 602 6.19 5.09 -22.28
N TYR A 603 5.55 4.22 -21.49
CA TYR A 603 5.14 2.89 -21.93
C TYR A 603 4.33 2.99 -23.22
N ALA A 604 3.35 3.87 -23.26
CA ALA A 604 2.48 3.97 -24.41
C ALA A 604 3.08 4.69 -25.61
N THR A 605 4.03 5.61 -25.43
CA THR A 605 4.86 6.12 -26.54
C THR A 605 5.68 4.98 -27.13
N GLY A 606 6.23 4.09 -26.30
CA GLY A 606 6.92 2.89 -26.76
C GLY A 606 5.99 1.99 -27.58
N SER A 607 4.85 1.61 -26.99
CA SER A 607 3.80 0.82 -27.63
C SER A 607 3.28 1.46 -28.94
N GLY A 608 3.08 2.78 -28.94
CA GLY A 608 2.58 3.58 -30.07
C GLY A 608 3.56 3.66 -31.22
N THR A 609 4.85 3.75 -30.90
CA THR A 609 5.91 3.80 -31.91
C THR A 609 6.22 2.41 -32.45
N GLY A 610 6.13 1.37 -31.62
CA GLY A 610 6.55 0.02 -31.97
C GLY A 610 5.74 -0.61 -33.11
N ALA A 611 4.41 -0.49 -33.13
CA ALA A 611 3.61 -1.08 -34.21
C ALA A 611 3.89 -0.46 -35.60
N PRO A 612 3.85 0.87 -35.81
CA PRO A 612 4.24 1.47 -37.09
C PRO A 612 5.70 1.19 -37.46
N LEU A 613 6.63 1.31 -36.50
CA LEU A 613 8.05 1.08 -36.75
C LEU A 613 8.32 -0.38 -37.14
N GLY A 614 7.68 -1.35 -36.47
CA GLY A 614 7.78 -2.77 -36.80
C GLY A 614 7.28 -3.06 -38.22
N GLY A 615 6.16 -2.46 -38.62
CA GLY A 615 5.64 -2.56 -39.98
C GLY A 615 6.59 -1.96 -41.03
N ILE A 616 7.08 -0.73 -40.81
CA ILE A 616 8.03 -0.05 -41.72
C ILE A 616 9.34 -0.84 -41.85
N LEU A 617 9.89 -1.30 -40.73
CA LEU A 617 11.13 -2.08 -40.73
C LEU A 617 10.92 -3.41 -41.45
N ALA A 618 9.78 -4.09 -41.26
CA ALA A 618 9.46 -5.32 -41.97
C ALA A 618 9.30 -5.11 -43.49
N ASP A 619 8.59 -4.05 -43.90
CA ASP A 619 8.26 -3.79 -45.30
C ASP A 619 9.46 -3.28 -46.13
N TYR A 620 10.40 -2.52 -45.54
CA TYR A 620 11.45 -1.80 -46.31
C TYR A 620 12.90 -2.21 -46.02
N ILE A 621 13.26 -2.50 -44.78
CA ILE A 621 14.67 -2.69 -44.37
C ILE A 621 14.96 -4.16 -44.03
N GLY A 622 13.94 -4.88 -43.54
CA GLY A 622 14.03 -6.22 -43.00
C GLY A 622 13.73 -6.25 -41.50
N TRP A 623 12.90 -7.21 -41.08
CA TRP A 623 12.42 -7.35 -39.71
C TRP A 623 13.53 -7.51 -38.66
N ARG A 624 14.73 -7.97 -39.06
CA ARG A 624 15.89 -8.14 -38.15
C ARG A 624 16.29 -6.84 -37.45
N TRP A 625 16.17 -5.71 -38.17
CA TRP A 625 16.48 -4.39 -37.62
C TRP A 625 15.53 -3.97 -36.50
N ALA A 626 14.33 -4.54 -36.46
CA ALA A 626 13.37 -4.28 -35.38
C ALA A 626 13.88 -4.80 -34.01
N PHE A 627 14.81 -5.75 -34.01
CA PHE A 627 15.51 -6.20 -32.80
C PHE A 627 16.88 -5.53 -32.63
N ILE A 628 17.68 -5.46 -33.69
CA ILE A 628 19.06 -4.92 -33.61
C ILE A 628 19.07 -3.46 -33.18
N ALA A 629 18.11 -2.65 -33.65
CA ALA A 629 18.02 -1.23 -33.30
C ALA A 629 17.74 -0.98 -31.80
N GLN A 630 17.24 -1.98 -31.06
CA GLN A 630 17.01 -1.87 -29.62
C GLN A 630 18.29 -2.04 -28.81
N VAL A 631 19.31 -2.74 -29.34
CA VAL A 631 20.56 -3.06 -28.63
C VAL A 631 21.33 -1.79 -28.19
N PRO A 632 21.57 -0.79 -29.07
CA PRO A 632 22.23 0.46 -28.65
C PRO A 632 21.46 1.22 -27.57
N LEU A 633 20.12 1.18 -27.63
CA LEU A 633 19.27 1.85 -26.63
C LEU A 633 19.33 1.14 -25.27
N CYS A 634 19.43 -0.20 -25.25
CA CYS A 634 19.69 -0.96 -24.03
C CYS A 634 21.06 -0.65 -23.42
N ILE A 635 22.11 -0.56 -24.25
CA ILE A 635 23.45 -0.19 -23.79
C ILE A 635 23.43 1.22 -23.20
N MET A 636 22.76 2.16 -23.86
CA MET A 636 22.56 3.52 -23.35
C MET A 636 21.83 3.52 -22.00
N ALA A 637 20.73 2.76 -21.87
CA ALA A 637 20.00 2.64 -20.61
C ALA A 637 20.87 2.04 -19.49
N PHE A 638 21.68 1.02 -19.82
CA PHE A 638 22.63 0.40 -18.89
C PHE A 638 23.68 1.40 -18.39
N VAL A 639 24.30 2.14 -19.30
CA VAL A 639 25.31 3.17 -18.96
C VAL A 639 24.70 4.28 -18.12
N LEU A 640 23.53 4.81 -18.53
CA LEU A 640 22.86 5.89 -17.80
C LEU A 640 22.43 5.45 -16.40
N VAL A 641 21.85 4.25 -16.23
CA VAL A 641 21.50 3.73 -14.90
C VAL A 641 22.75 3.48 -14.05
N THR A 642 23.85 3.01 -14.65
CA THR A 642 25.11 2.80 -13.92
C THR A 642 25.63 4.10 -13.32
N ILE A 643 25.57 5.20 -14.09
CA ILE A 643 26.11 6.52 -13.70
C ILE A 643 25.13 7.31 -12.81
N MET A 644 23.84 7.34 -13.16
CA MET A 644 22.87 8.28 -12.57
C MET A 644 22.04 7.69 -11.43
N LEU A 645 21.87 6.37 -11.40
CA LEU A 645 21.14 5.71 -10.33
C LEU A 645 22.13 5.28 -9.25
N ASP A 646 22.43 6.19 -8.31
CA ASP A 646 23.17 5.82 -7.11
C ASP A 646 22.17 5.55 -5.98
N LEU A 647 21.89 4.25 -5.82
CA LEU A 647 21.08 3.76 -4.72
C LEU A 647 22.01 3.08 -3.73
N PRO A 648 21.79 3.31 -2.44
CA PRO A 648 22.65 2.74 -1.43
C PRO A 648 22.48 1.22 -1.35
N SER A 649 23.59 0.51 -1.14
CA SER A 649 23.59 -0.95 -1.01
C SER A 649 22.74 -1.36 0.18
N GLN A 650 21.79 -2.29 -0.04
CA GLN A 650 20.85 -2.73 0.99
C GLN A 650 21.46 -3.72 2.01
N GLU A 651 22.60 -4.35 1.70
CA GLU A 651 23.28 -5.33 2.59
C GLU A 651 24.66 -5.75 2.01
N ASP A 652 25.71 -5.77 2.84
CA ASP A 652 27.10 -6.20 2.57
C ASP A 652 27.25 -7.70 2.92
N SER A 653 26.14 -8.42 2.93
CA SER A 653 26.09 -9.85 3.19
C SER A 653 26.69 -10.62 1.99
N HIS A 654 27.54 -11.61 2.30
CA HIS A 654 28.23 -12.44 1.29
C HIS A 654 27.23 -13.07 0.32
N TRP A 655 27.55 -13.14 -0.99
CA TRP A 655 26.63 -13.59 -2.05
C TRP A 655 25.94 -14.94 -1.81
N LYS A 656 26.56 -15.85 -1.04
CA LYS A 656 25.98 -17.14 -0.64
C LYS A 656 24.80 -17.00 0.32
N THR A 657 24.85 -16.04 1.24
CA THR A 657 23.76 -15.77 2.20
C THR A 657 22.56 -15.16 1.47
N LYS A 658 22.82 -14.28 0.50
CA LYS A 658 21.78 -13.72 -0.39
C LYS A 658 21.10 -14.79 -1.23
N LEU A 659 21.88 -15.72 -1.81
CA LEU A 659 21.31 -16.85 -2.55
C LEU A 659 20.43 -17.75 -1.67
N ARG A 660 20.79 -17.96 -0.40
CA ARG A 660 20.02 -18.84 0.51
C ARG A 660 18.63 -18.27 0.88
N ARG A 661 18.43 -16.96 0.72
CA ARG A 661 17.12 -16.29 0.92
C ARG A 661 16.19 -16.43 -0.28
N ILE A 662 16.71 -16.81 -1.45
CA ILE A 662 15.90 -17.00 -2.64
C ILE A 662 15.20 -18.35 -2.54
N ASP A 663 13.87 -18.34 -2.66
CA ASP A 663 13.10 -19.58 -2.81
C ASP A 663 13.25 -20.14 -4.23
N PHE A 664 14.39 -20.78 -4.49
CA PHE A 664 14.65 -21.47 -5.76
C PHE A 664 13.63 -22.58 -6.04
N ALA A 665 13.11 -23.23 -4.99
CA ALA A 665 12.14 -24.30 -5.14
C ALA A 665 10.81 -23.76 -5.66
N GLY A 666 10.22 -22.75 -4.99
CA GLY A 666 8.99 -22.09 -5.44
C GLY A 666 9.16 -21.48 -6.83
N ALA A 667 10.29 -20.83 -7.12
CA ALA A 667 10.61 -20.28 -8.43
C ALA A 667 10.62 -21.34 -9.54
N ILE A 668 11.33 -22.46 -9.34
CA ILE A 668 11.44 -23.52 -10.34
C ILE A 668 10.07 -24.19 -10.55
N VAL A 669 9.32 -24.43 -9.47
CA VAL A 669 7.99 -25.03 -9.56
C VAL A 669 7.02 -24.10 -10.29
N LEU A 670 7.05 -22.79 -10.01
CA LEU A 670 6.21 -21.79 -10.70
C LEU A 670 6.56 -21.70 -12.19
N VAL A 671 7.85 -21.58 -12.53
CA VAL A 671 8.30 -21.55 -13.93
C VAL A 671 7.88 -22.84 -14.65
N GLY A 672 8.06 -24.00 -14.02
CA GLY A 672 7.66 -25.29 -14.56
C GLY A 672 6.14 -25.42 -14.75
N ALA A 673 5.35 -24.93 -13.79
CA ALA A 673 3.88 -24.94 -13.83
C ALA A 673 3.38 -24.10 -15.00
N VAL A 674 3.87 -22.86 -15.13
CA VAL A 674 3.50 -21.94 -16.22
C VAL A 674 3.97 -22.51 -17.56
N LEU A 675 5.21 -22.99 -17.67
CA LEU A 675 5.75 -23.59 -18.90
C LEU A 675 4.90 -24.78 -19.37
N GLY A 676 4.61 -25.73 -18.48
CA GLY A 676 3.77 -26.89 -18.78
C GLY A 676 2.36 -26.48 -19.21
N PHE A 677 1.78 -25.46 -18.55
CA PHE A 677 0.47 -24.94 -18.90
C PHE A 677 0.43 -24.42 -20.34
N LEU A 678 1.42 -23.60 -20.69
CA LEU A 678 1.47 -22.96 -22.01
C LEU A 678 1.79 -23.93 -23.12
N ILE A 679 2.70 -24.90 -22.88
CA ILE A 679 2.96 -25.98 -23.84
C ILE A 679 1.68 -26.75 -24.10
N GLY A 680 0.91 -27.05 -23.05
CA GLY A 680 -0.39 -27.73 -23.17
C GLY A 680 -1.39 -26.95 -24.00
N LEU A 681 -1.61 -25.67 -23.67
CA LEU A 681 -2.53 -24.80 -24.43
C LEU A 681 -2.09 -24.63 -25.89
N ASP A 682 -0.79 -24.45 -26.14
CA ASP A 682 -0.26 -24.33 -27.49
C ASP A 682 -0.43 -25.62 -28.32
N ARG A 683 0.00 -26.76 -27.77
CA ARG A 683 -0.05 -28.03 -28.50
C ARG A 683 -1.49 -28.46 -28.76
N GLY A 684 -2.39 -28.18 -27.82
CA GLY A 684 -3.84 -28.28 -28.02
C GLY A 684 -4.32 -27.45 -29.20
N SER A 685 -3.95 -26.16 -29.23
CA SER A 685 -4.31 -25.19 -30.27
C SER A 685 -3.81 -25.56 -31.67
N ASN A 686 -2.50 -25.82 -31.79
CA ASN A 686 -1.81 -25.87 -33.07
C ASN A 686 -1.79 -27.29 -33.68
N VAL A 687 -1.73 -28.32 -32.82
CA VAL A 687 -1.62 -29.71 -33.25
C VAL A 687 -2.93 -30.45 -32.99
N SER A 688 -3.21 -30.79 -31.73
CA SER A 688 -4.43 -31.49 -31.31
C SER A 688 -4.55 -31.50 -29.79
N TRP A 689 -5.79 -31.55 -29.28
CA TRP A 689 -6.09 -31.71 -27.85
C TRP A 689 -5.95 -33.16 -27.35
N THR A 690 -5.89 -34.14 -28.26
CA THR A 690 -5.86 -35.57 -27.91
C THR A 690 -4.45 -36.16 -27.84
N ILE A 691 -3.42 -35.42 -28.27
CA ILE A 691 -2.05 -35.94 -28.24
C ILE A 691 -1.53 -36.03 -26.80
N PRO A 692 -0.74 -37.07 -26.47
CA PRO A 692 -0.26 -37.29 -25.10
C PRO A 692 0.48 -36.09 -24.52
N ILE A 693 1.29 -35.39 -25.31
CA ILE A 693 2.06 -34.23 -24.84
C ILE A 693 1.15 -33.10 -24.32
N THR A 694 -0.01 -32.87 -24.94
CA THR A 694 -0.99 -31.86 -24.50
C THR A 694 -1.60 -32.24 -23.15
N ILE A 695 -2.08 -33.48 -23.03
CA ILE A 695 -2.74 -33.96 -21.81
C ILE A 695 -1.75 -34.05 -20.64
N ILE A 696 -0.55 -34.59 -20.88
CA ILE A 696 0.50 -34.72 -19.86
C ILE A 696 0.97 -33.34 -19.40
N SER A 697 1.23 -32.40 -20.32
CA SER A 697 1.70 -31.06 -19.93
C SER A 697 0.66 -30.27 -19.12
N LEU A 698 -0.63 -30.35 -19.49
CA LEU A 698 -1.71 -29.75 -18.70
C LEU A 698 -1.88 -30.44 -17.33
N GLY A 699 -1.85 -31.77 -17.29
CA GLY A 699 -1.97 -32.53 -16.04
C GLY A 699 -0.81 -32.26 -15.07
N VAL A 700 0.43 -32.28 -15.57
CA VAL A 700 1.63 -31.93 -14.80
C VAL A 700 1.58 -30.48 -14.35
N SER A 701 1.13 -29.56 -15.20
CA SER A 701 0.99 -28.15 -14.83
C SER A 701 0.04 -27.93 -13.65
N ILE A 702 -1.13 -28.60 -13.65
CA ILE A 702 -2.08 -28.53 -12.52
C ILE A 702 -1.41 -29.03 -11.22
N ALA A 703 -0.70 -30.16 -11.30
CA ALA A 703 0.03 -30.70 -10.17
C ALA A 703 1.13 -29.75 -9.67
N LEU A 704 1.87 -29.11 -10.58
CA LEU A 704 2.91 -28.13 -10.24
C LEU A 704 2.33 -26.83 -9.67
N PHE A 705 1.16 -26.36 -10.13
CA PHE A 705 0.47 -25.22 -9.50
C PHE A 705 0.00 -25.55 -8.08
N ALA A 706 -0.53 -26.75 -7.85
CA ALA A 706 -0.88 -27.20 -6.51
C ALA A 706 0.36 -27.33 -5.61
N LEU A 707 1.45 -27.89 -6.14
CA LEU A 707 2.72 -27.97 -5.44
C LEU A 707 3.29 -26.59 -5.12
N PHE A 708 3.21 -25.64 -6.06
CA PHE A 708 3.64 -24.26 -5.84
C PHE A 708 2.90 -23.62 -4.67
N ILE A 709 1.57 -23.76 -4.62
CA ILE A 709 0.76 -23.24 -3.50
C ILE A 709 1.19 -23.86 -2.16
N VAL A 710 1.47 -25.18 -2.15
CA VAL A 710 1.93 -25.87 -0.94
C VAL A 710 3.32 -25.41 -0.51
N VAL A 711 4.27 -25.32 -1.45
CA VAL A 711 5.62 -24.80 -1.19
C VAL A 711 5.52 -23.39 -0.61
N GLU A 712 4.68 -22.56 -1.18
CA GLU A 712 4.59 -21.15 -0.83
C GLU A 712 3.90 -20.87 0.50
N ILE A 713 2.93 -21.70 0.88
CA ILE A 713 2.20 -21.54 2.15
C ILE A 713 2.96 -22.18 3.31
N TYR A 714 3.62 -23.32 3.09
CA TYR A 714 4.14 -24.14 4.19
C TYR A 714 5.67 -24.20 4.29
N PHE A 715 6.40 -24.00 3.19
CA PHE A 715 7.85 -24.26 3.13
C PHE A 715 8.69 -23.00 2.85
N ALA A 716 8.14 -22.01 2.14
CA ALA A 716 8.84 -20.79 1.80
C ALA A 716 9.06 -19.91 3.04
N ALA A 717 10.32 -19.68 3.41
CA ALA A 717 10.68 -18.75 4.47
C ALA A 717 10.39 -17.28 4.08
N GLU A 718 10.52 -16.96 2.79
CA GLU A 718 10.17 -15.67 2.20
C GLU A 718 9.34 -15.87 0.91
N PRO A 719 8.02 -16.08 1.01
CA PRO A 719 7.18 -16.38 -0.15
C PRO A 719 7.18 -15.23 -1.18
N PHE A 720 7.19 -15.59 -2.48
CA PHE A 720 7.03 -14.67 -3.62
C PHE A 720 5.64 -14.08 -3.70
N ALA A 721 4.61 -14.79 -3.23
CA ALA A 721 3.26 -14.27 -3.17
C ALA A 721 2.53 -14.75 -1.91
N PRO A 722 2.61 -13.98 -0.81
CA PRO A 722 2.02 -14.36 0.47
C PRO A 722 0.54 -14.66 0.34
N GLY A 723 0.08 -15.76 0.93
CA GLY A 723 -1.32 -16.19 0.85
C GLY A 723 -2.31 -15.12 1.36
N HIS A 724 -1.93 -14.35 2.37
CA HIS A 724 -2.74 -13.26 2.91
C HIS A 724 -2.88 -12.06 1.93
N ILE A 725 -2.05 -11.97 0.89
CA ILE A 725 -2.12 -10.97 -0.19
C ILE A 725 -2.93 -11.52 -1.37
N ILE A 726 -2.61 -12.73 -1.86
CA ILE A 726 -3.32 -13.32 -3.01
C ILE A 726 -4.79 -13.58 -2.69
N PHE A 727 -5.07 -14.20 -1.53
CA PHE A 727 -6.42 -14.62 -1.16
C PHE A 727 -7.17 -13.55 -0.35
N ASN A 728 -6.62 -12.34 -0.24
CA ASN A 728 -7.34 -11.24 0.37
C ASN A 728 -8.55 -10.88 -0.50
N ARG A 729 -9.75 -10.92 0.10
CA ARG A 729 -11.00 -10.58 -0.60
C ARG A 729 -10.97 -9.18 -1.23
N THR A 730 -10.22 -8.25 -0.65
CA THR A 730 -10.09 -6.87 -1.14
C THR A 730 -9.25 -6.78 -2.41
N PHE A 731 -8.15 -7.54 -2.50
CA PHE A 731 -7.24 -7.49 -3.65
C PHE A 731 -7.65 -8.40 -4.80
N PHE A 732 -8.30 -9.53 -4.47
CA PHE A 732 -8.68 -10.56 -5.45
C PHE A 732 -9.56 -10.02 -6.59
N ALA A 733 -10.48 -9.11 -6.30
CA ALA A 733 -11.32 -8.47 -7.32
C ALA A 733 -10.49 -7.65 -8.32
N SER A 734 -9.51 -6.88 -7.84
CA SER A 734 -8.60 -6.09 -8.67
C SER A 734 -7.65 -6.97 -9.48
N TYR A 735 -7.17 -8.09 -8.91
CA TYR A 735 -6.41 -9.10 -9.64
C TYR A 735 -7.24 -9.76 -10.76
N GLY A 736 -8.51 -10.08 -10.51
CA GLY A 736 -9.44 -10.58 -11.51
C GLY A 736 -9.64 -9.59 -12.66
N CYS A 737 -9.84 -8.31 -12.36
CA CYS A 737 -9.92 -7.24 -13.36
C CYS A 737 -8.68 -7.21 -14.27
N ASN A 738 -7.48 -7.22 -13.66
CA ASN A 738 -6.21 -7.25 -14.39
C ASN A 738 -6.07 -8.49 -15.29
N PHE A 739 -6.39 -9.68 -14.77
CA PHE A 739 -6.29 -10.93 -15.50
C PHE A 739 -7.20 -10.95 -16.74
N PHE A 740 -8.49 -10.71 -16.55
CA PHE A 740 -9.48 -10.80 -17.62
C PHE A 740 -9.33 -9.67 -18.64
N SER A 741 -9.02 -8.45 -18.19
CA SER A 741 -8.87 -7.32 -19.11
C SER A 741 -7.66 -7.47 -20.02
N PHE A 742 -6.51 -7.91 -19.49
CA PHE A 742 -5.32 -8.16 -20.32
C PHE A 742 -5.47 -9.41 -21.18
N GLY A 743 -6.13 -10.46 -20.68
CA GLY A 743 -6.35 -11.67 -21.47
C GLY A 743 -7.21 -11.42 -22.70
N GLY A 744 -8.28 -10.62 -22.60
CA GLY A 744 -9.10 -10.29 -23.75
C GLY A 744 -8.51 -9.20 -24.65
N TRP A 745 -8.00 -8.11 -24.06
CA TRP A 745 -7.52 -6.96 -24.83
C TRP A 745 -6.23 -7.26 -25.60
N LEU A 746 -5.25 -7.93 -24.98
CA LEU A 746 -3.99 -8.25 -25.67
C LEU A 746 -4.22 -9.25 -26.81
N ALA A 747 -5.11 -10.23 -26.61
CA ALA A 747 -5.51 -11.13 -27.68
C ALA A 747 -6.17 -10.36 -28.85
N GLY A 748 -6.99 -9.35 -28.54
CA GLY A 748 -7.54 -8.42 -29.54
C GLY A 748 -6.43 -7.69 -30.33
N LEU A 749 -5.48 -7.08 -29.63
CA LEU A 749 -4.33 -6.40 -30.25
C LEU A 749 -3.48 -7.31 -31.14
N PHE A 750 -3.45 -8.62 -30.88
CA PHE A 750 -2.76 -9.60 -31.71
C PHE A 750 -3.53 -9.92 -33.01
N TYR A 751 -4.85 -10.12 -32.93
CA TYR A 751 -5.67 -10.58 -34.05
C TYR A 751 -6.26 -9.48 -34.93
N ILE A 752 -6.36 -8.24 -34.44
CA ILE A 752 -6.86 -7.12 -35.25
C ILE A 752 -5.91 -6.78 -36.41
N PRO A 753 -4.58 -6.69 -36.22
CA PRO A 753 -3.66 -6.50 -37.35
C PRO A 753 -3.70 -7.66 -38.34
N LEU A 754 -3.88 -8.89 -37.84
CA LEU A 754 -4.06 -10.06 -38.70
C LEU A 754 -5.32 -9.92 -39.56
N TYR A 755 -6.42 -9.44 -38.99
CA TYR A 755 -7.64 -9.17 -39.74
C TYR A 755 -7.37 -8.17 -40.88
N PHE A 756 -6.72 -7.03 -40.58
CA PHE A 756 -6.39 -6.04 -41.60
C PHE A 756 -5.49 -6.62 -42.70
N GLN A 757 -4.47 -7.39 -42.35
CA GLN A 757 -3.54 -7.96 -43.34
C GLN A 757 -4.18 -9.10 -44.15
N ALA A 758 -4.90 -10.01 -43.50
CA ALA A 758 -5.46 -11.20 -44.14
C ALA A 758 -6.78 -10.95 -44.89
N VAL A 759 -7.65 -10.09 -44.36
CA VAL A 759 -8.99 -9.82 -44.93
C VAL A 759 -8.94 -8.60 -45.85
N ASP A 760 -8.45 -7.46 -45.35
CA ASP A 760 -8.38 -6.23 -46.16
C ASP A 760 -7.21 -6.25 -47.16
N GLY A 761 -6.23 -7.14 -46.97
CA GLY A 761 -5.07 -7.27 -47.85
C GLY A 761 -4.10 -6.09 -47.77
N VAL A 762 -4.12 -5.32 -46.68
CA VAL A 762 -3.22 -4.17 -46.49
C VAL A 762 -1.84 -4.61 -45.99
N SER A 763 -0.82 -3.77 -46.21
CA SER A 763 0.54 -4.05 -45.71
C SER A 763 0.64 -4.00 -44.19
N ALA A 764 1.72 -4.55 -43.65
CA ALA A 764 2.05 -4.50 -42.22
C ALA A 764 2.13 -3.04 -41.71
N THR A 765 2.72 -2.13 -42.50
CA THR A 765 2.76 -0.70 -42.19
C THR A 765 1.37 -0.10 -42.00
N VAL A 766 0.44 -0.36 -42.94
CA VAL A 766 -0.93 0.19 -42.86
C VAL A 766 -1.70 -0.41 -41.70
N ALA A 767 -1.55 -1.72 -41.45
CA ALA A 767 -2.16 -2.38 -40.30
C ALA A 767 -1.65 -1.80 -38.97
N GLY A 768 -0.34 -1.54 -38.85
CA GLY A 768 0.27 -0.89 -37.69
C GLY A 768 -0.21 0.56 -37.49
N LEU A 769 -0.32 1.35 -38.57
CA LEU A 769 -0.85 2.71 -38.52
C LEU A 769 -2.31 2.75 -38.03
N ARG A 770 -3.12 1.77 -38.38
CA ARG A 770 -4.52 1.67 -37.92
C ARG A 770 -4.66 1.40 -36.41
N LEU A 771 -3.59 0.95 -35.73
CA LEU A 771 -3.60 0.77 -34.27
C LEU A 771 -3.34 2.06 -33.50
N LEU A 772 -2.70 3.07 -34.12
CA LEU A 772 -2.30 4.31 -33.45
C LEU A 772 -3.42 5.01 -32.68
N PRO A 773 -4.64 5.18 -33.23
CA PRO A 773 -5.74 5.82 -32.50
C PRO A 773 -6.06 5.11 -31.19
N SER A 774 -6.02 3.77 -31.17
CA SER A 774 -6.29 2.98 -29.96
C SER A 774 -5.19 3.16 -28.92
N ILE A 775 -3.92 3.23 -29.33
CA ILE A 775 -2.81 3.40 -28.40
C ILE A 775 -2.90 4.76 -27.71
N LEU A 776 -3.15 5.83 -28.48
CA LEU A 776 -3.39 7.18 -27.94
C LEU A 776 -4.61 7.22 -27.00
N ALA A 777 -5.68 6.51 -27.35
CA ALA A 777 -6.87 6.38 -26.50
C ALA A 777 -6.55 5.70 -25.16
N GLY A 778 -5.72 4.65 -25.16
CA GLY A 778 -5.27 4.00 -23.91
C GLY A 778 -4.51 4.94 -22.98
N VAL A 779 -3.62 5.78 -23.52
CA VAL A 779 -2.87 6.79 -22.74
C VAL A 779 -3.79 7.82 -22.13
N THR A 780 -4.63 8.40 -22.97
CA THR A 780 -5.55 9.45 -22.55
C THR A 780 -6.52 8.91 -21.51
N GLY A 781 -6.98 7.66 -21.64
CA GLY A 781 -7.76 6.96 -20.61
C GLY A 781 -7.02 6.83 -19.28
N SER A 782 -5.75 6.39 -19.29
CA SER A 782 -4.93 6.29 -18.08
C SER A 782 -4.73 7.64 -17.37
N LEU A 783 -4.41 8.69 -18.13
CA LEU A 783 -4.25 10.05 -17.59
C LEU A 783 -5.56 10.63 -17.07
N PHE A 784 -6.64 10.45 -17.83
CA PHE A 784 -7.99 10.86 -17.44
C PHE A 784 -8.38 10.22 -16.10
N ALA A 785 -8.10 8.92 -15.93
CA ALA A 785 -8.37 8.22 -14.68
C ALA A 785 -7.61 8.84 -13.50
N GLY A 786 -6.31 9.11 -13.66
CA GLY A 786 -5.49 9.77 -12.63
C GLY A 786 -6.03 11.14 -12.24
N TYR A 787 -6.43 11.96 -13.23
CA TYR A 787 -7.02 13.27 -12.99
C TYR A 787 -8.37 13.19 -12.27
N VAL A 788 -9.28 12.32 -12.72
CA VAL A 788 -10.61 12.14 -12.12
C VAL A 788 -10.49 11.63 -10.70
N MET A 789 -9.61 10.67 -10.41
CA MET A 789 -9.39 10.16 -9.05
C MET A 789 -8.80 11.23 -8.13
N ARG A 790 -7.86 12.05 -8.64
CA ARG A 790 -7.31 13.19 -7.88
C ARG A 790 -8.39 14.22 -7.52
N TRP A 791 -9.30 14.50 -8.44
CA TRP A 791 -10.37 15.47 -8.22
C TRP A 791 -11.50 14.92 -7.34
N SER A 792 -11.94 13.70 -7.59
CA SER A 792 -13.12 13.09 -6.93
C SER A 792 -12.81 12.33 -5.65
N GLY A 793 -11.55 11.92 -5.43
CA GLY A 793 -11.13 11.05 -4.32
C GLY A 793 -11.69 9.63 -4.37
N LYS A 794 -12.32 9.24 -5.48
CA LYS A 794 -13.09 8.00 -5.67
C LYS A 794 -12.66 7.28 -6.92
N PHE A 795 -12.73 5.95 -6.92
CA PHE A 795 -12.30 5.13 -8.06
C PHE A 795 -13.27 4.01 -8.42
N TYR A 796 -14.28 3.69 -7.60
CA TYR A 796 -15.16 2.54 -7.85
C TYR A 796 -15.91 2.64 -9.19
N TRP A 797 -16.72 3.69 -9.35
CA TRP A 797 -17.53 3.88 -10.57
C TRP A 797 -16.68 4.12 -11.81
N LEU A 798 -15.51 4.74 -11.62
CA LEU A 798 -14.54 4.92 -12.69
C LEU A 798 -14.06 3.56 -13.22
N THR A 799 -13.71 2.62 -12.34
CA THR A 799 -13.29 1.27 -12.72
C THR A 799 -14.40 0.46 -13.39
N VAL A 800 -15.63 0.54 -12.88
CA VAL A 800 -16.78 -0.17 -13.46
C VAL A 800 -17.06 0.32 -14.89
N VAL A 801 -17.14 1.64 -15.08
CA VAL A 801 -17.35 2.25 -16.41
C VAL A 801 -16.22 1.90 -17.36
N ALA A 802 -14.98 1.85 -16.88
CA ALA A 802 -13.82 1.48 -17.68
C ALA A 802 -13.96 0.08 -18.33
N TYR A 803 -14.38 -0.92 -17.56
CA TYR A 803 -14.53 -2.29 -18.08
C TYR A 803 -15.83 -2.51 -18.86
N VAL A 804 -16.86 -1.69 -18.65
CA VAL A 804 -18.00 -1.59 -19.57
C VAL A 804 -17.54 -1.07 -20.93
N LEU A 805 -16.79 0.03 -20.96
CA LEU A 805 -16.22 0.59 -22.20
C LEU A 805 -15.32 -0.41 -22.93
N LEU A 806 -14.52 -1.18 -22.19
CA LEU A 806 -13.70 -2.26 -22.75
C LEU A 806 -14.56 -3.30 -23.49
N THR A 807 -15.62 -3.77 -22.84
CA THR A 807 -16.53 -4.79 -23.38
C THR A 807 -17.34 -4.28 -24.57
N VAL A 808 -17.86 -3.05 -24.49
CA VAL A 808 -18.60 -2.39 -25.58
C VAL A 808 -17.71 -2.15 -26.79
N GLY A 809 -16.47 -1.71 -26.59
CA GLY A 809 -15.51 -1.51 -27.69
C GLY A 809 -15.20 -2.81 -28.43
N LEU A 810 -15.00 -3.91 -27.71
CA LEU A 810 -14.68 -5.21 -28.31
C LEU A 810 -15.91 -5.83 -29.01
N THR A 811 -17.10 -5.58 -28.46
CA THR A 811 -18.37 -5.89 -29.11
C THR A 811 -18.50 -5.12 -30.43
N THR A 812 -18.17 -3.83 -30.43
CA THR A 812 -18.18 -2.99 -31.62
C THR A 812 -17.22 -3.52 -32.69
N ILE A 813 -15.99 -3.91 -32.31
CA ILE A 813 -15.04 -4.55 -33.23
C ILE A 813 -15.65 -5.81 -33.85
N THR A 814 -16.25 -6.67 -33.05
CA THR A 814 -16.86 -7.93 -33.52
C THR A 814 -18.04 -7.69 -34.46
N LEU A 815 -18.88 -6.69 -34.21
CA LEU A 815 -20.00 -6.34 -35.09
C LEU A 815 -19.52 -5.84 -36.45
N PHE A 816 -18.46 -5.02 -36.47
CA PHE A 816 -17.93 -4.37 -37.67
C PHE A 816 -16.83 -5.15 -38.41
N SER A 817 -16.37 -6.29 -37.87
CA SER A 817 -15.43 -7.19 -38.55
C SER A 817 -16.11 -8.27 -39.41
N GLY A 818 -17.40 -8.10 -39.75
CA GLY A 818 -18.20 -9.10 -40.47
C GLY A 818 -19.27 -9.82 -39.64
N GLY A 819 -19.53 -9.37 -38.40
CA GLY A 819 -20.67 -9.88 -37.60
C GLY A 819 -22.02 -9.34 -38.06
N VAL A 820 -22.07 -8.04 -38.40
CA VAL A 820 -23.25 -7.35 -38.98
C VAL A 820 -22.87 -6.74 -40.32
N THR A 821 -21.78 -6.00 -40.37
CA THR A 821 -21.24 -5.40 -41.59
C THR A 821 -19.71 -5.37 -41.49
N GLU A 822 -19.04 -5.30 -42.63
CA GLU A 822 -17.59 -5.08 -42.69
C GLU A 822 -17.34 -3.57 -42.78
N ASN A 823 -16.77 -2.96 -41.74
CA ASN A 823 -16.45 -1.53 -41.73
C ASN A 823 -15.23 -1.23 -40.86
N VAL A 824 -14.14 -0.82 -41.52
CA VAL A 824 -12.86 -0.49 -40.86
C VAL A 824 -12.99 0.67 -39.88
N ILE A 825 -13.79 1.70 -40.18
CA ILE A 825 -13.96 2.86 -39.29
C ILE A 825 -14.68 2.42 -38.02
N GLY A 826 -15.71 1.58 -38.15
CA GLY A 826 -16.42 1.00 -37.00
C GLY A 826 -15.49 0.18 -36.10
N MET A 827 -14.58 -0.60 -36.69
CA MET A 827 -13.55 -1.33 -35.94
C MET A 827 -12.58 -0.37 -35.22
N ILE A 828 -12.13 0.71 -35.88
CA ILE A 828 -11.23 1.70 -35.26
C ILE A 828 -11.90 2.40 -34.07
N LEU A 829 -13.16 2.79 -34.19
CA LEU A 829 -13.91 3.37 -33.07
C LEU A 829 -14.07 2.38 -31.91
N GLY A 830 -14.33 1.11 -32.22
CA GLY A 830 -14.34 0.03 -31.23
C GLY A 830 -13.00 -0.12 -30.51
N MET A 831 -11.88 -0.10 -31.25
CA MET A 831 -10.53 -0.17 -30.67
C MET A 831 -10.22 1.02 -29.76
N VAL A 832 -10.58 2.24 -30.18
CA VAL A 832 -10.42 3.46 -29.38
C VAL A 832 -11.19 3.35 -28.06
N CYS A 833 -12.45 2.92 -28.12
CA CYS A 833 -13.28 2.71 -26.93
C CYS A 833 -12.68 1.65 -26.00
N SER A 834 -12.25 0.51 -26.55
CA SER A 834 -11.65 -0.57 -25.76
C SER A 834 -10.35 -0.15 -25.10
N ALA A 835 -9.46 0.51 -25.83
CA ALA A 835 -8.18 0.95 -25.31
C ALA A 835 -8.34 2.03 -24.23
N PHE A 836 -9.23 3.01 -24.45
CA PHE A 836 -9.54 4.04 -23.46
C PHE A 836 -10.07 3.43 -22.15
N GLY A 837 -11.03 2.50 -22.26
CA GLY A 837 -11.53 1.75 -21.12
C GLY A 837 -10.44 0.94 -20.41
N ASN A 838 -9.61 0.21 -21.16
CA ASN A 838 -8.50 -0.54 -20.59
C ASN A 838 -7.51 0.36 -19.83
N GLY A 839 -7.12 1.51 -20.40
CA GLY A 839 -6.22 2.48 -19.78
C GLY A 839 -6.74 3.03 -18.45
N ILE A 840 -8.04 3.34 -18.36
CA ILE A 840 -8.70 3.73 -17.11
C ILE A 840 -8.65 2.58 -16.09
N GLY A 841 -9.01 1.37 -16.52
CA GLY A 841 -9.05 0.17 -15.68
C GLY A 841 -7.68 -0.15 -15.07
N VAL A 842 -6.61 -0.08 -15.87
CA VAL A 842 -5.22 -0.31 -15.43
C VAL A 842 -4.79 0.64 -14.31
N THR A 843 -5.18 1.92 -14.44
CA THR A 843 -4.77 2.96 -13.49
C THR A 843 -5.59 2.88 -12.20
N SER A 844 -6.91 2.72 -12.33
CA SER A 844 -7.83 2.65 -11.21
C SER A 844 -7.66 1.38 -10.36
N THR A 845 -7.41 0.22 -10.99
CA THR A 845 -7.11 -1.03 -10.26
C THR A 845 -5.78 -0.98 -9.51
N LEU A 846 -4.75 -0.34 -10.07
CA LEU A 846 -3.47 -0.15 -9.37
C LEU A 846 -3.64 0.73 -8.12
N ILE A 847 -4.38 1.83 -8.23
CA ILE A 847 -4.66 2.70 -7.09
C ILE A 847 -5.56 2.00 -6.06
N SER A 848 -6.55 1.22 -6.51
CA SER A 848 -7.37 0.38 -5.63
C SER A 848 -6.51 -0.57 -4.80
N LEU A 849 -5.55 -1.24 -5.43
CA LEU A 849 -4.63 -2.16 -4.76
C LEU A 849 -3.74 -1.44 -3.73
N ILE A 850 -3.11 -0.33 -4.11
CA ILE A 850 -2.20 0.43 -3.24
C ILE A 850 -2.96 1.06 -2.05
N SER A 851 -4.14 1.63 -2.28
CA SER A 851 -4.94 2.29 -1.24
C SER A 851 -5.51 1.33 -0.20
N ASN A 852 -5.61 0.04 -0.53
CA ASN A 852 -6.08 -1.00 0.38
C ASN A 852 -4.93 -1.81 1.01
N ALA A 853 -3.67 -1.56 0.63
CA ALA A 853 -2.49 -2.28 1.11
C ALA A 853 -1.76 -1.51 2.22
N THR A 854 -1.22 -2.26 3.19
CA THR A 854 -0.32 -1.73 4.21
C THR A 854 0.99 -1.27 3.56
N ARG A 855 1.76 -0.36 4.19
CA ARG A 855 3.02 0.13 3.62
C ARG A 855 4.05 -0.98 3.36
N GLU A 856 4.03 -2.04 4.18
CA GLU A 856 4.92 -3.20 4.04
C GLU A 856 4.53 -4.08 2.83
N ASP A 857 3.23 -4.17 2.51
CA ASP A 857 2.72 -5.06 1.45
C ASP A 857 2.59 -4.40 0.08
N GLN A 858 2.75 -3.07 -0.02
CA GLN A 858 2.50 -2.31 -1.26
C GLN A 858 3.33 -2.79 -2.46
N ALA A 859 4.61 -3.10 -2.25
CA ALA A 859 5.49 -3.60 -3.31
C ALA A 859 5.02 -4.97 -3.82
N MET A 860 4.64 -5.86 -2.91
CA MET A 860 4.18 -7.22 -3.22
C MET A 860 2.83 -7.23 -3.93
N VAL A 861 1.88 -6.41 -3.46
CA VAL A 861 0.57 -6.22 -4.09
C VAL A 861 0.72 -5.69 -5.52
N THR A 862 1.65 -4.76 -5.73
CA THR A 862 1.96 -4.22 -7.07
C THR A 862 2.59 -5.29 -7.96
N ALA A 863 3.56 -6.05 -7.47
CA ALA A 863 4.17 -7.15 -8.22
C ALA A 863 3.13 -8.22 -8.61
N CYS A 864 2.23 -8.59 -7.70
CA CYS A 864 1.12 -9.49 -7.97
C CYS A 864 0.17 -8.94 -9.05
N SER A 865 -0.11 -7.63 -9.03
CA SER A 865 -0.90 -6.96 -10.08
C SER A 865 -0.35 -7.23 -11.48
N TYR A 866 0.96 -7.03 -11.68
CA TYR A 866 1.63 -7.29 -12.96
C TYR A 866 1.65 -8.77 -13.33
N LEU A 867 1.85 -9.66 -12.35
CA LEU A 867 1.75 -11.10 -12.55
C LEU A 867 0.38 -11.47 -13.13
N PHE A 868 -0.72 -11.00 -12.54
CA PHE A 868 -2.07 -11.31 -13.04
C PHE A 868 -2.33 -10.74 -14.43
N ARG A 869 -1.80 -9.55 -14.75
CA ARG A 869 -1.87 -8.97 -16.12
C ARG A 869 -1.15 -9.85 -17.13
N SER A 870 0.07 -10.28 -16.81
CA SER A 870 0.89 -11.08 -17.71
C SER A 870 0.35 -12.50 -17.86
N LEU A 871 -0.12 -13.11 -16.75
CA LEU A 871 -0.77 -14.41 -16.79
C LEU A 871 -2.06 -14.36 -17.62
N GLY A 872 -2.89 -13.33 -17.42
CA GLY A 872 -4.08 -13.09 -18.23
C GLY A 872 -3.75 -12.96 -19.71
N SER A 873 -2.75 -12.12 -20.04
CA SER A 873 -2.26 -11.89 -21.41
C SER A 873 -1.92 -13.17 -22.15
N VAL A 874 -1.13 -14.03 -21.50
CA VAL A 874 -0.66 -15.28 -22.09
C VAL A 874 -1.81 -16.25 -22.29
N ILE A 875 -2.60 -16.50 -21.25
CA ILE A 875 -3.69 -17.47 -21.30
C ILE A 875 -4.75 -17.02 -22.29
N GLY A 876 -5.11 -15.74 -22.27
CA GLY A 876 -6.08 -15.14 -23.18
C GLY A 876 -5.63 -15.23 -24.64
N LEU A 877 -4.35 -14.99 -24.93
CA LEU A 877 -3.80 -15.14 -26.27
C LEU A 877 -3.81 -16.60 -26.74
N SER A 878 -3.34 -17.54 -25.91
CA SER A 878 -3.31 -18.97 -26.27
C SER A 878 -4.71 -19.56 -26.51
N LEU A 879 -5.67 -19.23 -25.65
CA LEU A 879 -7.06 -19.68 -25.82
C LEU A 879 -7.71 -19.04 -27.05
N SER A 880 -7.49 -17.75 -27.28
CA SER A 880 -8.00 -17.07 -28.49
C SER A 880 -7.39 -17.64 -29.76
N SER A 881 -6.09 -17.98 -29.73
CA SER A 881 -5.41 -18.66 -30.84
C SER A 881 -6.04 -20.00 -31.16
N THR A 882 -6.35 -20.80 -30.14
CA THR A 882 -7.08 -22.06 -30.31
C THR A 882 -8.38 -21.85 -31.07
N VAL A 883 -9.18 -20.89 -30.62
CA VAL A 883 -10.49 -20.60 -31.22
C VAL A 883 -10.32 -20.18 -32.68
N VAL A 884 -9.44 -19.22 -32.96
CA VAL A 884 -9.24 -18.69 -34.32
C VAL A 884 -8.67 -19.77 -35.25
N GLN A 885 -7.62 -20.50 -34.83
CA GLN A 885 -6.96 -21.51 -35.66
C GLN A 885 -7.88 -22.70 -35.95
N GLN A 886 -8.62 -23.18 -34.94
CA GLN A 886 -9.55 -24.29 -35.13
C GLN A 886 -10.74 -23.87 -35.99
N ALA A 887 -11.28 -22.66 -35.78
CA ALA A 887 -12.33 -22.08 -36.60
C ALA A 887 -11.88 -21.96 -38.07
N LEU A 888 -10.66 -21.46 -38.30
CA LEU A 888 -10.08 -21.31 -39.63
C LEU A 888 -9.91 -22.66 -40.33
N ARG A 889 -9.30 -23.64 -39.66
CA ARG A 889 -9.09 -24.99 -40.20
C ARG A 889 -10.41 -25.65 -40.60
N ASN A 890 -11.40 -25.61 -39.72
CA ASN A 890 -12.72 -26.20 -40.00
C ASN A 890 -13.43 -25.48 -41.14
N ARG A 891 -13.36 -24.15 -41.17
CA ARG A 891 -14.03 -23.34 -42.21
C ARG A 891 -13.38 -23.50 -43.57
N LEU A 892 -12.05 -23.53 -43.66
CA LEU A 892 -11.33 -23.77 -44.92
C LEU A 892 -11.64 -25.16 -45.49
N ARG A 893 -11.61 -26.21 -44.67
CA ARG A 893 -11.96 -27.57 -45.11
C ARG A 893 -13.40 -27.69 -45.61
N THR A 894 -14.32 -26.96 -44.99
CA THR A 894 -15.73 -26.95 -45.43
C THR A 894 -15.89 -26.15 -46.73
N ALA A 895 -15.26 -24.98 -46.81
CA ALA A 895 -15.40 -24.06 -47.95
C ALA A 895 -14.67 -24.53 -49.22
N LEU A 896 -13.62 -25.35 -49.08
CA LEU A 896 -12.80 -25.84 -50.18
C LEU A 896 -13.00 -27.35 -50.44
N HIS A 897 -14.08 -27.95 -49.93
CA HIS A 897 -14.31 -29.41 -49.98
C HIS A 897 -14.24 -30.03 -51.39
N ASP A 898 -14.53 -29.24 -52.43
CA ASP A 898 -14.45 -29.65 -53.84
C ASP A 898 -13.07 -29.46 -54.49
N SER A 899 -12.10 -28.85 -53.79
CA SER A 899 -10.76 -28.59 -54.30
C SER A 899 -9.84 -29.80 -54.14
N LYS A 900 -9.17 -30.21 -55.22
CA LYS A 900 -8.23 -31.34 -55.23
C LYS A 900 -6.96 -31.09 -54.40
N ASP A 901 -6.64 -29.83 -54.10
CA ASP A 901 -5.45 -29.40 -53.37
C ASP A 901 -5.76 -28.91 -51.94
N ILE A 902 -6.82 -29.44 -51.31
CA ILE A 902 -7.35 -28.89 -50.05
C ILE A 902 -6.30 -28.81 -48.93
N ASP A 903 -5.49 -29.86 -48.75
CA ASP A 903 -4.49 -29.90 -47.68
C ASP A 903 -3.33 -28.95 -47.99
N ARG A 904 -2.88 -28.87 -49.25
CA ARG A 904 -1.87 -27.90 -49.69
C ARG A 904 -2.33 -26.46 -49.49
N ILE A 905 -3.61 -26.16 -49.80
CA ILE A 905 -4.16 -24.81 -49.63
C ILE A 905 -4.36 -24.50 -48.15
N VAL A 906 -4.91 -25.42 -47.37
CA VAL A 906 -5.12 -25.25 -45.92
C VAL A 906 -3.79 -25.03 -45.21
N ASP A 907 -2.78 -25.84 -45.50
CA ASP A 907 -1.48 -25.72 -44.85
C ASP A 907 -0.70 -24.51 -45.38
N GLY A 908 -0.65 -24.29 -46.70
CA GLY A 908 0.05 -23.16 -47.30
C GLY A 908 -0.48 -21.79 -46.87
N VAL A 909 -1.81 -21.64 -46.76
CA VAL A 909 -2.44 -20.41 -46.26
C VAL A 909 -2.16 -20.19 -44.77
N ARG A 910 -2.14 -21.27 -43.98
CA ARG A 910 -1.81 -21.21 -42.55
C ARG A 910 -0.30 -21.04 -42.30
N GLU A 911 0.53 -21.29 -43.31
CA GLU A 911 2.00 -21.16 -43.31
C GLU A 911 2.52 -19.85 -43.91
N SER A 912 1.75 -19.15 -44.74
CA SER A 912 2.11 -17.82 -45.23
C SER A 912 0.89 -17.02 -45.70
N LEU A 913 0.78 -15.77 -45.25
CA LEU A 913 -0.22 -14.84 -45.80
C LEU A 913 0.09 -14.47 -47.26
N ASP A 914 1.36 -14.54 -47.68
CA ASP A 914 1.76 -14.33 -49.07
C ASP A 914 1.33 -15.48 -49.99
N PHE A 915 1.08 -16.68 -49.43
CA PHE A 915 0.47 -17.76 -50.19
C PHE A 915 -0.93 -17.39 -50.71
N ILE A 916 -1.65 -16.48 -50.03
CA ILE A 916 -2.93 -15.97 -50.53
C ILE A 916 -2.74 -15.23 -51.87
N LYS A 917 -1.57 -14.61 -52.10
CA LYS A 917 -1.25 -13.91 -53.35
C LYS A 917 -0.92 -14.86 -54.50
N THR A 918 -0.54 -16.11 -54.21
CA THR A 918 -0.21 -17.13 -55.23
C THR A 918 -1.41 -17.98 -55.64
N LEU A 919 -2.52 -17.88 -54.91
CA LEU A 919 -3.77 -18.57 -55.22
C LEU A 919 -4.57 -17.86 -56.31
N ASP A 920 -5.39 -18.64 -57.03
CA ASP A 920 -6.35 -18.08 -57.98
C ASP A 920 -7.26 -17.05 -57.30
N PRO A 921 -7.59 -15.92 -57.96
CA PRO A 921 -8.36 -14.83 -57.34
C PRO A 921 -9.69 -15.27 -56.70
N ALA A 922 -10.34 -16.29 -57.29
CA ALA A 922 -11.57 -16.87 -56.75
C ALA A 922 -11.32 -17.64 -55.44
N VAL A 923 -10.27 -18.46 -55.39
CA VAL A 923 -9.87 -19.22 -54.20
C VAL A 923 -9.36 -18.28 -53.11
N ALA A 924 -8.54 -17.29 -53.48
CA ALA A 924 -8.04 -16.26 -52.58
C ALA A 924 -9.19 -15.51 -51.87
N LYS A 925 -10.26 -15.16 -52.59
CA LYS A 925 -11.45 -14.51 -51.99
C LYS A 925 -12.14 -15.39 -50.95
N VAL A 926 -12.29 -16.69 -51.23
CA VAL A 926 -12.86 -17.66 -50.28
C VAL A 926 -11.99 -17.79 -49.03
N VAL A 927 -10.67 -17.85 -49.22
CA VAL A 927 -9.69 -17.93 -48.13
C VAL A 927 -9.75 -16.68 -47.24
N ARG A 928 -9.80 -15.47 -47.82
CA ARG A 928 -9.95 -14.22 -47.06
C ARG A 928 -11.25 -14.19 -46.25
N GLY A 929 -12.35 -14.68 -46.82
CA GLY A 929 -13.63 -14.83 -46.11
C GLY A 929 -13.55 -15.82 -44.95
N CYS A 930 -12.78 -16.89 -45.09
CA CYS A 930 -12.53 -17.85 -44.00
C CYS A 930 -11.73 -17.21 -42.85
N TYR A 931 -10.72 -16.39 -43.17
CA TYR A 931 -10.00 -15.59 -42.17
C TYR A 931 -10.90 -14.61 -41.44
N GLY A 932 -11.72 -13.85 -42.16
CA GLY A 932 -12.65 -12.89 -41.57
C GLY A 932 -13.63 -13.56 -40.61
N TRP A 933 -14.18 -14.72 -41.00
CA TRP A 933 -15.06 -15.48 -40.14
C TRP A 933 -14.35 -16.03 -38.89
N ALA A 934 -13.16 -16.61 -39.06
CA ALA A 934 -12.41 -17.22 -37.96
C ALA A 934 -11.95 -16.18 -36.92
N THR A 935 -11.42 -15.06 -37.38
CA THR A 935 -11.02 -13.93 -36.52
C THR A 935 -12.21 -13.29 -35.82
N ASN A 936 -13.36 -13.15 -36.48
CA ASN A 936 -14.61 -12.70 -35.86
C ASN A 936 -15.08 -13.62 -34.72
N LYS A 937 -14.97 -14.95 -34.88
CA LYS A 937 -15.23 -15.89 -33.77
C LYS A 937 -14.22 -15.75 -32.64
N GLY A 938 -12.96 -15.47 -32.96
CA GLY A 938 -11.94 -15.08 -31.98
C GLY A 938 -12.38 -13.85 -31.17
N PHE A 939 -12.80 -12.76 -31.83
CA PHE A 939 -13.26 -11.56 -31.14
C PHE A 939 -14.49 -11.83 -30.26
N THR A 940 -15.44 -12.65 -30.72
CA THR A 940 -16.60 -13.08 -29.92
C THR A 940 -16.18 -13.78 -28.64
N PHE A 941 -15.19 -14.68 -28.71
CA PHE A 941 -14.65 -15.36 -27.54
C PHE A 941 -13.98 -14.37 -26.56
N MET A 942 -13.23 -13.40 -27.08
CA MET A 942 -12.59 -12.38 -26.25
C MET A 942 -13.59 -11.48 -25.52
N ILE A 943 -14.79 -11.23 -26.08
CA ILE A 943 -15.89 -10.53 -25.37
C ILE A 943 -16.23 -11.27 -24.06
N GLY A 944 -16.33 -12.60 -24.12
CA GLY A 944 -16.58 -13.43 -22.95
C GLY A 944 -15.50 -13.27 -21.87
N ILE A 945 -14.23 -13.18 -22.28
CA ILE A 945 -13.11 -12.94 -21.35
C ILE A 945 -13.23 -11.55 -20.70
N VAL A 946 -13.36 -10.48 -21.49
CA VAL A 946 -13.41 -9.11 -20.93
C VAL A 946 -14.67 -8.85 -20.12
N PHE A 947 -15.77 -9.55 -20.38
CA PHE A 947 -16.97 -9.49 -19.55
C PHE A 947 -16.69 -9.90 -18.09
N PHE A 948 -15.82 -10.89 -17.86
CA PHE A 948 -15.40 -11.25 -16.50
C PHE A 948 -14.54 -10.18 -15.82
N ALA A 949 -13.87 -9.30 -16.58
CA ALA A 949 -13.21 -8.12 -16.03
C ALA A 949 -14.24 -7.14 -15.47
N PHE A 950 -15.33 -6.90 -16.23
CA PHE A 950 -16.47 -6.12 -15.75
C PHE A 950 -17.09 -6.75 -14.49
N VAL A 951 -17.38 -8.05 -14.50
CA VAL A 951 -17.95 -8.74 -13.32
C VAL A 951 -17.04 -8.60 -12.10
N SER A 952 -15.73 -8.78 -12.29
CA SER A 952 -14.73 -8.63 -11.21
C SER A 952 -14.70 -7.20 -10.66
N SER A 953 -14.92 -6.19 -11.51
CA SER A 953 -14.91 -4.78 -11.10
C SER A 953 -16.03 -4.41 -10.13
N LEU A 954 -17.16 -5.13 -10.18
CA LEU A 954 -18.29 -4.92 -9.27
C LEU A 954 -17.94 -5.24 -7.80
N PHE A 955 -16.96 -6.12 -7.59
CA PHE A 955 -16.51 -6.56 -6.27
C PHE A 955 -15.32 -5.76 -5.71
N ILE A 956 -14.87 -4.72 -6.42
CA ILE A 956 -13.78 -3.86 -5.94
C ILE A 956 -14.26 -3.07 -4.71
N ARG A 957 -13.41 -3.00 -3.68
CA ARG A 957 -13.66 -2.22 -2.48
C ARG A 957 -13.16 -0.79 -2.66
N GLU A 958 -14.05 0.18 -2.43
CA GLU A 958 -13.69 1.59 -2.43
C GLU A 958 -13.07 2.00 -1.09
N SER A 959 -11.91 2.66 -1.17
CA SER A 959 -11.25 3.31 -0.04
C SER A 959 -11.16 4.79 -0.38
N LYS A 960 -11.48 5.66 0.59
CA LYS A 960 -11.34 7.10 0.37
C LYS A 960 -9.87 7.43 0.16
N LEU A 961 -9.57 8.05 -0.98
CA LEU A 961 -8.25 8.64 -1.21
C LEU A 961 -8.20 9.95 -0.41
N THR A 962 -7.59 9.92 0.77
CA THR A 962 -7.40 11.13 1.61
C THR A 962 -6.49 12.13 0.90
N ARG A 963 -6.72 13.43 1.14
CA ARG A 963 -6.28 14.55 0.29
C ARG A 963 -4.85 15.02 0.52
#